data_AF-A0A494VLJ0-F1
#
_entry.id   AF-A0A494VLJ0-F1
#
_cell.length_a   1.000
_cell.length_b   1.000
_cell.length_c   1.000
_cell.angle_alpha   90.00
_cell.angle_beta   90.00
_cell.angle_gamma   90.00
#
_symmetry.space_group_name_H-M   'P 1'
#
loop_
_entity.id
_entity.type
_entity.pdbx_description
1 polymer ?
#
loop_
_entity_poly.entity_id
_entity_poly.type
_entity_poly.pdbx_seq_one_letter_code
_entity_poly.pdbx_strand_id
1 'polypeptide(L)'
;MKSMKYILGISLMLAIAAGCKKEEFTDTSFAKNAPEPGKLSVLFDITHDNTGLVTITPNGEGASSYDVYLGDGGDTYVKVAAGKSTQHKYAEGNYTVKIVGHNLSGKTTTLTQPLTVAFRAPENLKVTLATDGLNLSVAATADYETLFKVAYGDSTATNPVPSVSFLEGQTVKHAYAGAGTYTVKVTALSGGAATTIFTQAVKVGKQLDLPVTFDDPNYDYTLSDFGNNQSSLAADPTNAANKVMKTLKPAGAEVWAGTTLGTASGFATKIPLTAAYAKMSVRVYSPAAGLDIKLKVEDHANGNHAVETDVLTTKANAWETLIFDFSKQAAGTPAFDATYTYDKASIFFDFGNGGSGKVFYSDDFQMLVAPPTLKQINLPVTFDATDVDYTVTDFGNNQTVNGVDPTNAANKVKLTTKPNGAETWAGTTLGTTGFSAKVPLTATSTKMSVRVYSPAAGIDIKLKLEDHTNGAKSVETDVLTTKANAWETLTFDFTKNSAGTPALDLSTNYDKASIFFDFGNTGNGKKFYWDDVMFIAPDPGSTVLGLPLTFESSTVTYNFTDFAGGVLSVVNNPHATGINTSAKVAQMVKYNGETYGGSFITLDNPIDFSTKKTFKMKVYSPRAGAKVLLKVENLTDGSTSFEKEVSTTTANAWEELTFDYSGINTAKSYQKIVLIFDNGTKGDGSANYTFLLDDITLN
;
A
#
# COMPACT_ATOMS: atom_id res chain seq x y z
N MET A 1 91.33 40.81 28.46
CA MET A 1 90.27 40.38 27.53
C MET A 1 90.80 39.57 26.32
N LYS A 2 91.77 38.64 26.48
CA LYS A 2 92.28 37.80 25.37
C LYS A 2 91.95 36.31 25.50
N SER A 3 91.58 35.82 26.68
CA SER A 3 91.26 34.41 26.94
C SER A 3 89.78 34.03 26.72
N MET A 4 88.86 35.00 26.70
CA MET A 4 87.42 34.74 26.58
C MET A 4 87.00 34.29 25.16
N LYS A 5 87.74 34.71 24.12
CA LYS A 5 87.50 34.28 22.73
C LYS A 5 87.82 32.80 22.49
N TYR A 6 88.82 32.27 23.19
CA TYR A 6 89.22 30.86 23.06
C TYR A 6 88.27 29.92 23.82
N ILE A 7 87.75 30.34 24.97
CA ILE A 7 86.77 29.55 25.74
C ILE A 7 85.43 29.47 25.00
N LEU A 8 84.97 30.57 24.39
CA LEU A 8 83.76 30.58 23.54
C LEU A 8 83.96 29.77 22.25
N GLY A 9 85.15 29.80 21.65
CA GLY A 9 85.46 28.99 20.47
C GLY A 9 85.50 27.48 20.76
N ILE A 10 86.08 27.08 21.89
CA ILE A 10 86.16 25.68 22.31
C ILE A 10 84.79 25.16 22.76
N SER A 11 84.00 25.96 23.47
CA SER A 11 82.63 25.58 23.88
C SER A 11 81.67 25.51 22.69
N LEU A 12 81.83 26.37 21.66
CA LEU A 12 81.07 26.27 20.41
C LEU A 12 81.48 25.04 19.58
N MET A 13 82.77 24.71 19.51
CA MET A 13 83.26 23.48 18.87
C MET A 13 82.78 22.21 19.60
N LEU A 14 82.76 22.20 20.94
CA LEU A 14 82.20 21.08 21.72
C LEU A 14 80.68 20.95 21.56
N ALA A 15 79.95 22.07 21.44
CA ALA A 15 78.50 22.05 21.22
C ALA A 15 78.13 21.53 19.82
N ILE A 16 78.92 21.85 18.78
CA ILE A 16 78.72 21.34 17.42
C ILE A 16 79.07 19.84 17.33
N ALA A 17 80.09 19.37 18.06
CA ALA A 17 80.46 17.96 18.11
C ALA A 17 79.44 17.09 18.90
N ALA A 18 78.76 17.67 19.90
CA ALA A 18 77.76 16.96 20.71
C ALA A 18 76.34 17.00 20.12
N GLY A 19 76.05 17.90 19.17
CA GLY A 19 74.71 18.11 18.61
C GLY A 19 74.31 17.19 17.44
N CYS A 20 75.27 16.49 16.81
CA CYS A 20 74.99 15.57 15.72
C CYS A 20 75.05 14.12 16.19
N LYS A 21 74.00 13.65 16.88
CA LYS A 21 73.69 12.22 16.82
C LYS A 21 73.16 11.95 15.43
N LYS A 22 73.91 11.17 14.65
CA LYS A 22 73.38 10.51 13.46
C LYS A 22 72.25 9.60 13.97
N GLU A 23 71.00 9.96 13.73
CA GLU A 23 69.90 9.01 13.89
C GLU A 23 70.10 7.94 12.84
N GLU A 24 70.68 6.82 13.25
CA GLU A 24 70.67 5.63 12.42
C GLU A 24 69.27 5.05 12.51
N PHE A 25 68.52 5.09 11.40
CA PHE A 25 67.29 4.33 11.21
C PHE A 25 67.59 2.82 11.09
N THR A 26 68.37 2.27 12.02
CA THR A 26 68.72 0.84 12.10
C THR A 26 67.71 0.04 12.93
N ASP A 27 66.66 0.70 13.44
CA ASP A 27 65.58 0.03 14.15
C ASP A 27 64.72 -0.81 13.19
N THR A 28 65.19 -2.03 12.97
CA THR A 28 64.49 -3.10 12.26
C THR A 28 63.65 -3.95 13.23
N SER A 29 63.41 -3.51 14.47
CA SER A 29 62.65 -4.27 15.47
C SER A 29 61.24 -4.63 14.99
N PHE A 30 60.62 -3.76 14.18
CA PHE A 30 59.33 -4.04 13.53
C PHE A 30 59.38 -5.26 12.59
N ALA A 31 60.52 -5.49 11.91
CA ALA A 31 60.70 -6.64 11.04
C ALA A 31 61.00 -7.92 11.84
N LYS A 32 61.77 -7.81 12.93
CA LYS A 32 62.15 -8.96 13.78
C LYS A 32 60.97 -9.68 14.43
N ASN A 33 59.89 -8.95 14.72
CA ASN A 33 58.68 -9.50 15.33
C ASN A 33 57.57 -9.82 14.32
N ALA A 34 57.83 -9.71 13.01
CA ALA A 34 56.82 -10.03 11.99
C ALA A 34 56.30 -11.47 12.16
N PRO A 35 54.97 -11.69 12.08
CA PRO A 35 54.39 -13.03 12.12
C PRO A 35 54.84 -13.85 10.90
N GLU A 36 54.71 -15.17 10.98
CA GLU A 36 54.94 -16.05 9.83
C GLU A 36 53.97 -15.70 8.68
N PRO A 37 54.33 -15.95 7.41
CA PRO A 37 53.43 -15.73 6.29
C PRO A 37 52.07 -16.44 6.45
N GLY A 38 50.97 -15.72 6.23
CA GLY A 38 49.60 -16.25 6.32
C GLY A 38 48.97 -16.52 4.96
N LYS A 39 47.90 -17.31 4.92
CA LYS A 39 47.01 -17.49 3.76
C LYS A 39 47.75 -17.75 2.44
N LEU A 40 48.72 -18.66 2.46
CA LEU A 40 49.41 -19.06 1.24
C LEU A 40 48.41 -19.63 0.23
N SER A 41 48.57 -19.26 -1.03
CA SER A 41 47.81 -19.77 -2.17
C SER A 41 48.72 -19.83 -3.41
N VAL A 42 48.31 -20.60 -4.41
CA VAL A 42 49.02 -20.67 -5.69
C VAL A 42 48.01 -20.75 -6.83
N LEU A 43 48.25 -19.98 -7.89
CA LEU A 43 47.51 -20.05 -9.14
C LEU A 43 48.34 -20.79 -10.18
N PHE A 44 47.73 -21.79 -10.84
CA PHE A 44 48.27 -22.45 -12.01
C PHE A 44 47.54 -21.97 -13.26
N ASP A 45 48.29 -21.46 -14.22
CA ASP A 45 47.78 -21.13 -15.56
C ASP A 45 48.49 -22.03 -16.57
N ILE A 46 47.76 -22.99 -17.13
CA ILE A 46 48.28 -24.04 -18.01
C ILE A 46 47.92 -23.68 -19.45
N THR A 47 48.90 -23.66 -20.36
CA THR A 47 48.60 -23.46 -21.77
C THR A 47 47.86 -24.67 -22.36
N HIS A 48 46.77 -24.40 -23.06
CA HIS A 48 45.88 -25.42 -23.63
C HIS A 48 46.29 -25.81 -25.07
N ASP A 49 47.57 -26.12 -25.27
CA ASP A 49 48.19 -26.25 -26.60
C ASP A 49 49.15 -27.44 -26.73
N ASN A 50 49.05 -28.42 -25.82
CA ASN A 50 49.95 -29.58 -25.69
C ASN A 50 51.40 -29.22 -25.37
N THR A 51 51.73 -27.97 -25.02
CA THR A 51 53.11 -27.64 -24.65
C THR A 51 53.42 -28.00 -23.20
N GLY A 52 52.42 -28.12 -22.33
CA GLY A 52 52.63 -28.38 -20.89
C GLY A 52 53.27 -27.21 -20.15
N LEU A 53 53.25 -26.01 -20.73
CA LEU A 53 53.74 -24.80 -20.08
C LEU A 53 52.76 -24.37 -18.99
N VAL A 54 53.24 -24.30 -17.76
CA VAL A 54 52.47 -23.89 -16.59
C VAL A 54 53.11 -22.64 -16.00
N THR A 55 52.33 -21.57 -15.88
CA THR A 55 52.69 -20.37 -15.11
C THR A 55 52.20 -20.55 -13.68
N ILE A 56 53.12 -20.50 -12.73
CA ILE A 56 52.88 -20.71 -11.31
C ILE A 56 53.03 -19.36 -10.60
N THR A 57 51.95 -18.89 -9.98
CA THR A 57 51.92 -17.60 -9.28
C THR A 57 51.58 -17.83 -7.80
N PRO A 58 52.59 -17.87 -6.91
CA PRO A 58 52.36 -17.96 -5.47
C PRO A 58 51.87 -16.62 -4.90
N ASN A 59 51.05 -16.69 -3.85
CA ASN A 59 50.56 -15.55 -3.10
C ASN A 59 50.47 -15.87 -1.60
N GLY A 60 50.51 -14.85 -0.74
CA GLY A 60 50.53 -15.03 0.71
C GLY A 60 50.66 -13.71 1.47
N GLU A 61 49.91 -13.58 2.56
CA GLU A 61 49.92 -12.42 3.44
C GLU A 61 51.26 -12.35 4.20
N GLY A 62 51.97 -11.22 4.11
CA GLY A 62 53.26 -11.03 4.80
C GLY A 62 54.45 -11.79 4.21
N ALA A 63 54.28 -12.49 3.08
CA ALA A 63 55.37 -13.09 2.33
C ALA A 63 56.07 -12.05 1.44
N SER A 64 57.40 -12.02 1.47
CA SER A 64 58.27 -11.20 0.62
C SER A 64 58.90 -12.00 -0.53
N SER A 65 59.03 -13.32 -0.37
CA SER A 65 59.49 -14.24 -1.42
C SER A 65 58.96 -15.65 -1.22
N TYR A 66 59.02 -16.47 -2.26
CA TYR A 66 58.57 -17.86 -2.26
C TYR A 66 59.64 -18.76 -2.85
N ASP A 67 59.85 -19.92 -2.22
CA ASP A 67 60.55 -21.04 -2.84
C ASP A 67 59.50 -21.99 -3.43
N VAL A 68 59.47 -22.08 -4.76
CA VAL A 68 58.50 -22.88 -5.52
C VAL A 68 59.17 -24.19 -5.93
N TYR A 69 58.79 -25.28 -5.27
CA TYR A 69 59.22 -26.63 -5.61
C TYR A 69 58.22 -27.20 -6.62
N LEU A 70 58.71 -27.47 -7.83
CA LEU A 70 57.89 -27.79 -9.00
C LEU A 70 57.26 -29.20 -8.95
N GLY A 71 57.82 -30.10 -8.13
CA GLY A 71 57.28 -31.44 -7.90
C GLY A 71 57.73 -32.52 -8.89
N ASP A 72 58.50 -32.16 -9.94
CA ASP A 72 58.97 -33.07 -10.99
C ASP A 72 60.51 -33.18 -11.10
N GLY A 73 61.25 -32.50 -10.22
CA GLY A 73 62.72 -32.39 -10.26
C GLY A 73 63.44 -32.60 -8.91
N GLY A 74 62.83 -33.34 -7.97
CA GLY A 74 63.37 -33.53 -6.61
C GLY A 74 63.20 -32.31 -5.70
N ASP A 75 64.05 -32.17 -4.68
CA ASP A 75 63.97 -31.08 -3.66
C ASP A 75 64.61 -29.76 -4.10
N THR A 76 64.57 -29.45 -5.40
CA THR A 76 65.03 -28.16 -5.94
C THR A 76 63.87 -27.18 -6.05
N TYR A 77 64.16 -25.88 -5.85
CA TYR A 77 63.14 -24.82 -5.90
C TYR A 77 63.55 -23.68 -6.82
N VAL A 78 62.55 -23.00 -7.37
CA VAL A 78 62.71 -21.71 -8.06
C VAL A 78 62.32 -20.60 -7.10
N LYS A 79 63.19 -19.61 -6.93
CA LYS A 79 62.91 -18.46 -6.07
C LYS A 79 62.06 -17.43 -6.82
N VAL A 80 60.90 -17.08 -6.27
CA VAL A 80 59.94 -16.14 -6.85
C VAL A 80 59.71 -14.98 -5.88
N ALA A 81 59.88 -13.75 -6.35
CA ALA A 81 59.61 -12.56 -5.54
C ALA A 81 58.09 -12.35 -5.36
N ALA A 82 57.67 -11.68 -4.28
CA ALA A 82 56.27 -11.33 -4.08
C ALA A 82 55.68 -10.58 -5.30
N GLY A 83 54.49 -11.00 -5.75
CA GLY A 83 53.81 -10.45 -6.93
C GLY A 83 54.41 -10.86 -8.28
N LYS A 84 55.34 -11.83 -8.32
CA LYS A 84 55.89 -12.41 -9.55
C LYS A 84 55.44 -13.86 -9.72
N SER A 85 55.68 -14.40 -10.91
CA SER A 85 55.40 -15.79 -11.27
C SER A 85 56.65 -16.46 -11.83
N THR A 86 56.61 -17.80 -11.90
CA THR A 86 57.58 -18.60 -12.65
C THR A 86 56.86 -19.44 -13.67
N GLN A 87 57.56 -19.86 -14.72
CA GLN A 87 57.05 -20.79 -15.72
C GLN A 87 57.85 -22.08 -15.70
N HIS A 88 57.18 -23.20 -15.90
CA HIS A 88 57.81 -24.50 -16.04
C HIS A 88 57.06 -25.36 -17.05
N LYS A 89 57.80 -26.20 -17.77
CA LYS A 89 57.22 -27.10 -18.77
C LYS A 89 57.14 -28.51 -18.20
N TYR A 90 55.94 -28.98 -17.94
CA TYR A 90 55.67 -30.30 -17.38
C TYR A 90 55.38 -31.33 -18.48
N ALA A 91 55.71 -32.59 -18.21
CA ALA A 91 55.15 -33.72 -18.95
C ALA A 91 53.73 -34.03 -18.45
N GLU A 92 53.02 -34.96 -19.10
CA GLU A 92 51.76 -35.45 -18.55
C GLU A 92 52.01 -36.18 -17.23
N GLY A 93 51.23 -35.85 -16.20
CA GLY A 93 51.40 -36.43 -14.88
C GLY A 93 50.66 -35.66 -13.79
N ASN A 94 50.70 -36.24 -12.60
CA ASN A 94 50.24 -35.62 -11.36
C ASN A 94 51.47 -35.19 -10.55
N TYR A 95 51.49 -33.93 -10.15
CA TYR A 95 52.59 -33.31 -9.43
C TYR A 95 52.05 -32.70 -8.14
N THR A 96 52.91 -32.57 -7.13
CA THR A 96 52.62 -31.81 -5.91
C THR A 96 53.56 -30.64 -5.84
N VAL A 97 53.04 -29.44 -6.13
CA VAL A 97 53.82 -28.21 -6.05
C VAL A 97 53.85 -27.77 -4.58
N LYS A 98 55.05 -27.59 -4.03
CA LYS A 98 55.26 -27.11 -2.66
C LYS A 98 55.74 -25.66 -2.70
N ILE A 99 55.06 -24.77 -1.99
CA ILE A 99 55.37 -23.35 -1.87
C ILE A 99 55.84 -23.09 -0.45
N VAL A 100 57.06 -22.59 -0.28
CA VAL A 100 57.55 -22.08 1.01
C VAL A 100 57.60 -20.56 0.95
N GLY A 101 56.63 -19.90 1.59
CA GLY A 101 56.62 -18.44 1.69
C GLY A 101 57.57 -17.97 2.79
N HIS A 102 58.35 -16.93 2.53
CA HIS A 102 59.28 -16.30 3.47
C HIS A 102 58.82 -14.87 3.75
N ASN A 103 58.84 -14.43 5.00
CA ASN A 103 58.66 -13.01 5.34
C ASN A 103 60.01 -12.27 5.39
N LEU A 104 59.97 -10.96 5.72
CA LEU A 104 61.17 -10.11 5.82
C LEU A 104 62.12 -10.49 6.97
N SER A 105 61.68 -11.27 7.97
CA SER A 105 62.52 -11.79 9.06
C SER A 105 63.00 -13.22 8.84
N GLY A 106 62.70 -13.84 7.69
CA GLY A 106 63.10 -15.20 7.36
C GLY A 106 62.24 -16.29 8.00
N LYS A 107 61.12 -15.94 8.63
CA LYS A 107 60.13 -16.95 9.04
C LYS A 107 59.40 -17.49 7.82
N THR A 108 59.01 -18.75 7.89
CA THR A 108 58.44 -19.45 6.74
C THR A 108 57.12 -20.14 7.04
N THR A 109 56.33 -20.33 6.00
CA THR A 109 55.12 -21.15 6.01
C THR A 109 55.08 -21.96 4.73
N THR A 110 54.53 -23.17 4.78
CA THR A 110 54.51 -24.10 3.63
C THR A 110 53.09 -24.41 3.20
N LEU A 111 52.85 -24.42 1.89
CA LEU A 111 51.64 -24.91 1.22
C LEU A 111 52.02 -26.01 0.23
N THR A 112 51.25 -27.09 0.15
CA THR A 112 51.35 -28.09 -0.93
C THR A 112 50.06 -28.11 -1.73
N GLN A 113 50.15 -28.00 -3.04
CA GLN A 113 49.00 -28.00 -3.95
C GLN A 113 49.21 -29.03 -5.07
N PRO A 114 48.27 -29.95 -5.32
CA PRO A 114 48.33 -30.83 -6.47
C PRO A 114 48.19 -30.06 -7.79
N LEU A 115 48.96 -30.47 -8.79
CA LEU A 115 48.93 -30.00 -10.18
C LEU A 115 48.81 -31.20 -11.11
N THR A 116 47.76 -31.25 -11.90
CA THR A 116 47.57 -32.27 -12.93
C THR A 116 47.83 -31.66 -14.30
N VAL A 117 48.69 -32.29 -15.09
CA VAL A 117 48.95 -31.94 -16.49
C VAL A 117 48.51 -33.12 -17.36
N ALA A 118 47.50 -32.89 -18.19
CA ALA A 118 46.96 -33.88 -19.12
C ALA A 118 46.79 -33.24 -20.49
N PHE A 119 47.18 -33.94 -21.55
CA PHE A 119 47.02 -33.51 -22.95
C PHE A 119 45.82 -34.16 -23.63
N ARG A 120 45.06 -34.98 -22.90
CA ARG A 120 43.81 -35.57 -23.35
C ARG A 120 42.66 -34.58 -23.17
N ALA A 121 41.64 -34.68 -24.03
CA ALA A 121 40.42 -33.90 -23.87
C ALA A 121 39.72 -34.29 -22.55
N PRO A 122 39.12 -33.33 -21.82
CA PRO A 122 38.37 -33.64 -20.62
C PRO A 122 37.24 -34.66 -20.87
N GLU A 123 37.00 -35.56 -19.94
CA GLU A 123 36.00 -36.63 -20.08
C GLU A 123 34.83 -36.42 -19.10
N ASN A 124 33.69 -37.09 -19.36
CA ASN A 124 32.54 -37.08 -18.44
C ASN A 124 31.98 -35.69 -18.07
N LEU A 125 32.05 -34.72 -19.00
CA LEU A 125 31.52 -33.37 -18.81
C LEU A 125 30.04 -33.40 -18.43
N LYS A 126 29.73 -32.90 -17.23
CA LYS A 126 28.37 -32.65 -16.75
C LYS A 126 28.20 -31.16 -16.49
N VAL A 127 27.11 -30.59 -17.00
CA VAL A 127 26.79 -29.17 -16.85
C VAL A 127 25.43 -29.03 -16.17
N THR A 128 25.37 -28.18 -15.16
CA THR A 128 24.14 -27.82 -14.46
C THR A 128 23.78 -26.38 -14.81
N LEU A 129 22.55 -26.18 -15.31
CA LEU A 129 22.00 -24.89 -15.69
C LEU A 129 20.76 -24.61 -14.81
N ALA A 130 20.67 -23.42 -14.23
CA ALA A 130 19.52 -23.00 -13.42
C ALA A 130 19.14 -21.55 -13.71
N THR A 131 17.86 -21.33 -14.04
CA THR A 131 17.31 -20.01 -14.39
C THR A 131 16.56 -19.39 -13.22
N ASP A 132 16.73 -18.09 -13.02
CA ASP A 132 16.00 -17.28 -12.04
C ASP A 132 15.67 -15.91 -12.67
N GLY A 133 14.45 -15.81 -13.20
CA GLY A 133 14.02 -14.66 -14.00
C GLY A 133 14.92 -14.45 -15.22
N LEU A 134 15.63 -13.31 -15.25
CA LEU A 134 16.60 -12.97 -16.30
C LEU A 134 18.02 -13.49 -16.02
N ASN A 135 18.23 -14.25 -14.95
CA ASN A 135 19.54 -14.76 -14.58
C ASN A 135 19.69 -16.25 -14.93
N LEU A 136 20.90 -16.64 -15.32
CA LEU A 136 21.31 -18.03 -15.48
C LEU A 136 22.53 -18.33 -14.64
N SER A 137 22.46 -19.38 -13.84
CA SER A 137 23.58 -19.97 -13.11
C SER A 137 24.11 -21.19 -13.85
N VAL A 138 25.43 -21.30 -13.97
CA VAL A 138 26.13 -22.39 -14.66
C VAL A 138 27.21 -22.98 -13.75
N ALA A 139 27.20 -24.30 -13.62
CA ALA A 139 28.24 -25.08 -12.97
C ALA A 139 28.61 -26.29 -13.85
N ALA A 140 29.83 -26.81 -13.72
CA ALA A 140 30.31 -27.95 -14.49
C ALA A 140 31.32 -28.81 -13.71
N THR A 141 31.40 -30.08 -14.08
CA THR A 141 32.38 -31.08 -13.60
C THR A 141 32.87 -31.91 -14.78
N ALA A 142 34.14 -32.27 -14.83
CA ALA A 142 34.72 -33.12 -15.87
C ALA A 142 36.05 -33.73 -15.39
N ASP A 143 36.35 -34.95 -15.84
CA ASP A 143 37.63 -35.59 -15.58
C ASP A 143 38.72 -34.94 -16.44
N TYR A 144 39.94 -34.83 -15.90
CA TYR A 144 41.11 -34.20 -16.54
C TYR A 144 40.95 -32.71 -16.90
N GLU A 145 39.88 -32.06 -16.42
CA GLU A 145 39.70 -30.63 -16.56
C GLU A 145 40.72 -29.85 -15.74
N THR A 146 41.10 -28.70 -16.27
CA THR A 146 41.87 -27.67 -15.56
C THR A 146 41.17 -26.31 -15.58
N LEU A 147 40.27 -26.10 -16.55
CA LEU A 147 39.46 -24.89 -16.66
C LEU A 147 38.17 -25.13 -17.45
N PHE A 148 37.06 -24.49 -17.07
CA PHE A 148 35.87 -24.34 -17.90
C PHE A 148 35.77 -22.94 -18.50
N LYS A 149 35.16 -22.86 -19.69
CA LYS A 149 34.72 -21.61 -20.31
C LYS A 149 33.25 -21.70 -20.69
N VAL A 150 32.44 -20.74 -20.26
CA VAL A 150 31.04 -20.63 -20.67
C VAL A 150 30.82 -19.43 -21.58
N ALA A 151 30.10 -19.66 -22.68
CA ALA A 151 29.50 -18.62 -23.51
C ALA A 151 27.97 -18.70 -23.37
N TYR A 152 27.34 -17.58 -23.02
CA TYR A 152 25.93 -17.54 -22.64
C TYR A 152 24.96 -17.44 -23.83
N GLY A 153 25.46 -17.22 -25.04
CA GLY A 153 24.65 -17.28 -26.26
C GLY A 153 23.90 -15.99 -26.62
N ASP A 154 24.05 -14.92 -25.84
CA ASP A 154 23.62 -13.55 -26.13
C ASP A 154 24.69 -12.71 -26.84
N SER A 155 25.87 -13.30 -27.05
CA SER A 155 26.94 -12.74 -27.87
C SER A 155 26.54 -12.69 -29.34
N THR A 156 26.71 -11.53 -29.98
CA THR A 156 26.46 -11.34 -31.42
C THR A 156 27.74 -10.89 -32.12
N ALA A 157 27.77 -10.95 -33.45
CA ALA A 157 28.91 -10.44 -34.22
C ALA A 157 29.19 -8.94 -33.96
N THR A 158 28.15 -8.16 -33.61
CA THR A 158 28.23 -6.73 -33.35
C THR A 158 28.42 -6.37 -31.88
N ASN A 159 28.02 -7.25 -30.95
CA ASN A 159 28.23 -7.09 -29.51
C ASN A 159 28.80 -8.39 -28.94
N PRO A 160 30.11 -8.63 -29.10
CA PRO A 160 30.75 -9.85 -28.64
C PRO A 160 30.87 -9.84 -27.12
N VAL A 161 30.26 -10.83 -26.46
CA VAL A 161 30.45 -11.09 -25.03
C VAL A 161 31.56 -12.13 -24.86
N PRO A 162 32.66 -11.83 -24.14
CA PRO A 162 33.71 -12.80 -23.87
C PRO A 162 33.20 -14.00 -23.08
N SER A 163 33.76 -15.18 -23.33
CA SER A 163 33.47 -16.36 -22.49
C SER A 163 34.00 -16.15 -21.07
N VAL A 164 33.22 -16.55 -20.08
CA VAL A 164 33.63 -16.49 -18.67
C VAL A 164 34.33 -17.80 -18.29
N SER A 165 35.50 -17.68 -17.66
CA SER A 165 36.25 -18.81 -17.13
C SER A 165 35.85 -19.10 -15.68
N PHE A 166 35.76 -20.37 -15.33
CA PHE A 166 35.49 -20.81 -13.96
C PHE A 166 36.09 -22.19 -13.70
N LEU A 167 36.31 -22.50 -12.42
CA LEU A 167 36.87 -23.78 -11.98
C LEU A 167 35.77 -24.75 -11.57
N GLU A 168 36.09 -26.05 -11.58
CA GLU A 168 35.22 -27.07 -10.99
C GLU A 168 34.82 -26.70 -9.55
N GLY A 169 33.55 -26.96 -9.22
CA GLY A 169 32.95 -26.59 -7.94
C GLY A 169 32.51 -25.13 -7.82
N GLN A 170 32.85 -24.26 -8.78
CA GLN A 170 32.30 -22.91 -8.85
C GLN A 170 30.98 -22.85 -9.62
N THR A 171 30.14 -21.89 -9.23
CA THR A 171 28.94 -21.51 -9.99
C THR A 171 29.11 -20.08 -10.48
N VAL A 172 29.02 -19.88 -11.78
CA VAL A 172 29.04 -18.54 -12.40
C VAL A 172 27.63 -18.13 -12.82
N LYS A 173 27.35 -16.84 -12.71
CA LYS A 173 26.03 -16.26 -13.01
C LYS A 173 26.13 -15.27 -14.17
N HIS A 174 25.08 -15.21 -14.98
CA HIS A 174 24.92 -14.24 -16.06
C HIS A 174 23.50 -13.66 -16.04
N ALA A 175 23.40 -12.36 -16.28
CA ALA A 175 22.12 -11.65 -16.37
C ALA A 175 21.88 -11.23 -17.82
N TYR A 176 20.78 -11.69 -18.40
CA TYR A 176 20.39 -11.35 -19.76
C TYR A 176 19.66 -10.01 -19.81
N ALA A 177 19.83 -9.28 -20.91
CA ALA A 177 19.16 -7.99 -21.12
C ALA A 177 17.64 -8.11 -21.32
N GLY A 178 17.15 -9.28 -21.72
CA GLY A 178 15.72 -9.55 -21.92
C GLY A 178 15.42 -11.05 -21.96
N ALA A 179 14.13 -11.40 -21.93
CA ALA A 179 13.73 -12.79 -22.03
C ALA A 179 14.01 -13.33 -23.44
N GLY A 180 14.23 -14.63 -23.55
CA GLY A 180 14.54 -15.28 -24.81
C GLY A 180 15.08 -16.69 -24.63
N THR A 181 15.36 -17.33 -25.76
CA THR A 181 16.03 -18.64 -25.79
C THR A 181 17.48 -18.42 -26.22
N TYR A 182 18.42 -18.77 -25.35
CA TYR A 182 19.85 -18.57 -25.54
C TYR A 182 20.58 -19.92 -25.62
N THR A 183 21.50 -20.07 -26.57
CA THR A 183 22.30 -21.30 -26.71
C THR A 183 23.56 -21.18 -25.86
N VAL A 184 23.54 -21.81 -24.69
CA VAL A 184 24.66 -21.81 -23.75
C VAL A 184 25.67 -22.88 -24.16
N LYS A 185 26.94 -22.50 -24.29
CA LYS A 185 28.06 -23.39 -24.62
C LYS A 185 29.05 -23.43 -23.48
N VAL A 186 29.30 -24.60 -22.90
CA VAL A 186 30.36 -24.84 -21.92
C VAL A 186 31.45 -25.66 -22.56
N THR A 187 32.69 -25.18 -22.48
CA THR A 187 33.90 -25.84 -23.00
C THR A 187 34.78 -26.21 -21.83
N ALA A 188 35.07 -27.49 -21.66
CA ALA A 188 36.06 -27.99 -20.71
C ALA A 188 37.43 -28.04 -21.40
N LEU A 189 38.45 -27.51 -20.72
CA LEU A 189 39.83 -27.47 -21.17
C LEU A 189 40.72 -28.29 -20.23
N SER A 190 41.78 -28.88 -20.78
CA SER A 190 42.89 -29.51 -20.04
C SER A 190 44.20 -28.85 -20.49
N GLY A 191 45.37 -29.40 -20.16
CA GLY A 191 46.65 -28.96 -20.77
C GLY A 191 46.76 -29.27 -22.27
N GLY A 192 45.81 -30.03 -22.82
CA GLY A 192 45.78 -30.42 -24.22
C GLY A 192 45.10 -29.42 -25.15
N ALA A 193 45.40 -29.52 -26.45
CA ALA A 193 44.73 -28.74 -27.49
C ALA A 193 43.28 -29.21 -27.77
N ALA A 194 42.95 -30.46 -27.41
CA ALA A 194 41.61 -31.00 -27.58
C ALA A 194 40.71 -30.62 -26.39
N THR A 195 39.47 -30.21 -26.68
CA THR A 195 38.48 -29.76 -25.68
C THR A 195 37.19 -30.57 -25.77
N THR A 196 36.43 -30.63 -24.68
CA THR A 196 35.08 -31.24 -24.66
C THR A 196 34.02 -30.15 -24.51
N ILE A 197 32.95 -30.23 -25.30
CA ILE A 197 31.96 -29.16 -25.44
C ILE A 197 30.56 -29.68 -25.10
N PHE A 198 29.82 -28.90 -24.31
CA PHE A 198 28.39 -29.05 -24.07
C PHE A 198 27.65 -27.83 -24.63
N THR A 199 26.51 -28.05 -25.29
CA THR A 199 25.64 -26.98 -25.80
C THR A 199 24.18 -27.27 -25.48
N GLN A 200 23.46 -26.29 -24.94
CA GLN A 200 22.03 -26.40 -24.61
C GLN A 200 21.31 -25.07 -24.87
N ALA A 201 20.15 -25.14 -25.52
CA ALA A 201 19.22 -24.00 -25.59
C ALA A 201 18.49 -23.86 -24.24
N VAL A 202 18.54 -22.67 -23.66
CA VAL A 202 17.91 -22.33 -22.38
C VAL A 202 16.97 -21.15 -22.56
N LYS A 203 15.72 -21.32 -22.13
CA LYS A 203 14.75 -20.23 -22.07
C LYS A 203 14.94 -19.46 -20.77
N VAL A 204 15.07 -18.15 -20.87
CA VAL A 204 15.27 -17.21 -19.75
C VAL A 204 14.18 -16.16 -19.83
N GLY A 205 13.60 -15.78 -18.69
CA GLY A 205 12.51 -14.83 -18.58
C GLY A 205 11.93 -14.79 -17.18
N LYS A 206 11.36 -13.65 -16.79
CA LYS A 206 10.57 -13.54 -15.56
C LYS A 206 9.40 -14.52 -15.63
N GLN A 207 9.13 -15.22 -14.53
CA GLN A 207 7.95 -16.06 -14.43
C GLN A 207 6.69 -15.21 -14.66
N LEU A 208 5.76 -15.73 -15.46
CA LEU A 208 4.51 -15.05 -15.78
C LEU A 208 3.76 -14.66 -14.51
N ASP A 209 3.05 -13.53 -14.50
CA ASP A 209 2.22 -13.13 -13.36
C ASP A 209 1.02 -12.32 -13.84
N LEU A 210 0.01 -12.13 -12.98
CA LEU A 210 -1.14 -11.28 -13.27
C LEU A 210 -0.80 -9.78 -12.99
N PRO A 211 -1.32 -8.84 -13.80
CA PRO A 211 -2.09 -9.06 -15.03
C PRO A 211 -1.22 -9.53 -16.20
N VAL A 212 -1.79 -10.34 -17.11
CA VAL A 212 -1.12 -10.78 -18.33
C VAL A 212 -1.62 -9.96 -19.53
N THR A 213 -0.74 -9.11 -20.07
CA THR A 213 -1.00 -8.28 -21.28
C THR A 213 -0.10 -8.63 -22.47
N PHE A 214 0.79 -9.62 -22.33
CA PHE A 214 1.74 -10.08 -23.37
C PHE A 214 2.72 -9.04 -23.96
N ASP A 215 2.74 -7.80 -23.47
CA ASP A 215 3.57 -6.72 -24.01
C ASP A 215 4.99 -6.65 -23.44
N ASP A 216 5.19 -7.02 -22.18
CA ASP A 216 6.50 -6.89 -21.53
C ASP A 216 7.46 -7.99 -22.01
N PRO A 217 8.49 -7.64 -22.80
CA PRO A 217 9.39 -8.62 -23.40
C PRO A 217 10.28 -9.35 -22.37
N ASN A 218 10.20 -9.02 -21.08
CA ASN A 218 10.99 -9.66 -20.04
C ASN A 218 10.30 -10.87 -19.39
N TYR A 219 9.02 -11.11 -19.67
CA TYR A 219 8.31 -12.27 -19.15
C TYR A 219 8.43 -13.50 -20.06
N ASP A 220 8.45 -14.67 -19.44
CA ASP A 220 8.29 -15.95 -20.12
C ASP A 220 6.82 -16.23 -20.40
N TYR A 221 6.35 -15.80 -21.57
CA TYR A 221 5.02 -16.11 -22.10
C TYR A 221 4.96 -17.52 -22.73
N THR A 222 5.46 -18.53 -22.03
CA THR A 222 5.23 -19.93 -22.45
C THR A 222 3.73 -20.19 -22.54
N LEU A 223 3.30 -20.82 -23.64
CA LEU A 223 1.93 -21.26 -23.88
C LEU A 223 1.97 -22.78 -24.07
N SER A 224 1.26 -23.51 -23.21
CA SER A 224 1.27 -24.97 -23.22
C SER A 224 -0.08 -25.49 -23.71
N ASP A 225 -0.12 -25.94 -24.96
CA ASP A 225 -1.34 -26.41 -25.61
C ASP A 225 -1.65 -27.88 -25.29
N PHE A 226 -2.93 -28.22 -25.26
CA PHE A 226 -3.42 -29.59 -25.12
C PHE A 226 -4.68 -29.83 -25.96
N GLY A 227 -5.03 -31.10 -26.21
CA GLY A 227 -6.18 -31.47 -27.04
C GLY A 227 -6.06 -31.04 -28.51
N ASN A 228 -4.83 -30.93 -29.04
CA ASN A 228 -4.52 -30.44 -30.39
C ASN A 228 -4.93 -28.96 -30.61
N ASN A 229 -4.93 -28.15 -29.54
CA ASN A 229 -4.97 -26.69 -29.67
C ASN A 229 -3.63 -26.14 -30.17
N GLN A 230 -3.62 -24.93 -30.74
CA GLN A 230 -2.39 -24.28 -31.21
C GLN A 230 -2.39 -22.80 -30.84
N SER A 231 -1.49 -22.39 -29.94
CA SER A 231 -1.39 -21.02 -29.46
C SER A 231 -0.02 -20.39 -29.71
N SER A 232 -0.02 -19.08 -29.91
CA SER A 232 1.17 -18.29 -30.20
C SER A 232 0.95 -16.83 -29.80
N LEU A 233 2.03 -16.07 -29.64
CA LEU A 233 1.91 -14.62 -29.57
C LEU A 233 1.74 -14.03 -30.96
N ALA A 234 0.85 -13.06 -31.11
CA ALA A 234 0.60 -12.34 -32.34
C ALA A 234 0.37 -10.85 -32.07
N ALA A 235 0.39 -10.04 -33.12
CA ALA A 235 -0.09 -8.67 -33.03
C ALA A 235 -1.62 -8.65 -32.87
N ASP A 236 -2.14 -7.73 -32.06
CA ASP A 236 -3.59 -7.50 -31.93
C ASP A 236 -4.19 -7.19 -33.32
N PRO A 237 -5.28 -7.88 -33.73
CA PRO A 237 -5.90 -7.69 -35.04
C PRO A 237 -6.42 -6.27 -35.31
N THR A 238 -6.60 -5.46 -34.27
CA THR A 238 -7.10 -4.07 -34.32
C THR A 238 -6.05 -3.02 -33.94
N ASN A 239 -4.92 -3.44 -33.35
CA ASN A 239 -3.83 -2.56 -32.93
C ASN A 239 -2.47 -3.27 -33.02
N ALA A 240 -1.78 -3.16 -34.15
CA ALA A 240 -0.55 -3.91 -34.39
C ALA A 240 0.62 -3.60 -33.40
N ALA A 241 0.52 -2.55 -32.60
CA ALA A 241 1.50 -2.23 -31.55
C ALA A 241 1.30 -3.05 -30.26
N ASN A 242 0.12 -3.64 -30.06
CA ASN A 242 -0.23 -4.48 -28.91
C ASN A 242 0.05 -5.95 -29.22
N LYS A 243 0.59 -6.70 -28.25
CA LYS A 243 0.77 -8.16 -28.38
C LYS A 243 -0.36 -8.89 -27.66
N VAL A 244 -0.83 -9.97 -28.27
CA VAL A 244 -1.91 -10.78 -27.72
C VAL A 244 -1.61 -12.27 -27.89
N MET A 245 -2.28 -13.11 -27.12
CA MET A 245 -2.31 -14.53 -27.38
C MET A 245 -3.30 -14.83 -28.53
N LYS A 246 -2.81 -15.47 -29.58
CA LYS A 246 -3.61 -16.02 -30.68
C LYS A 246 -3.76 -17.52 -30.49
N THR A 247 -4.99 -18.01 -30.56
CA THR A 247 -5.31 -19.44 -30.45
C THR A 247 -6.06 -19.91 -31.69
N LEU A 248 -5.49 -20.89 -32.39
CA LEU A 248 -6.14 -21.66 -33.44
C LEU A 248 -6.64 -22.99 -32.85
N LYS A 249 -7.93 -23.26 -32.99
CA LYS A 249 -8.53 -24.57 -32.69
C LYS A 249 -8.74 -25.33 -34.01
N PRO A 250 -7.73 -26.07 -34.51
CA PRO A 250 -7.74 -26.66 -35.85
C PRO A 250 -8.80 -27.76 -35.98
N ALA A 251 -9.16 -28.11 -37.22
CA ALA A 251 -10.02 -29.27 -37.48
C ALA A 251 -9.43 -30.54 -36.84
N GLY A 252 -10.25 -31.27 -36.08
CA GLY A 252 -9.81 -32.45 -35.32
C GLY A 252 -9.23 -32.17 -33.94
N ALA A 253 -9.26 -30.91 -33.46
CA ALA A 253 -9.00 -30.62 -32.05
C ALA A 253 -10.13 -31.16 -31.16
N GLU A 254 -9.78 -31.56 -29.94
CA GLU A 254 -10.68 -32.12 -28.95
C GLU A 254 -11.73 -31.11 -28.46
N VAL A 255 -12.85 -31.60 -27.97
CA VAL A 255 -13.93 -30.74 -27.40
C VAL A 255 -13.47 -29.95 -26.17
N TRP A 256 -12.44 -30.45 -25.50
CA TRP A 256 -11.79 -29.88 -24.33
C TRP A 256 -10.41 -29.28 -24.64
N ALA A 257 -10.07 -29.05 -25.91
CA ALA A 257 -8.79 -28.45 -26.28
C ALA A 257 -8.64 -27.03 -25.71
N GLY A 258 -7.44 -26.68 -25.25
CA GLY A 258 -7.16 -25.40 -24.61
C GLY A 258 -5.67 -25.12 -24.48
N THR A 259 -5.36 -24.03 -23.77
CA THR A 259 -3.99 -23.58 -23.54
C THR A 259 -3.82 -23.16 -22.09
N THR A 260 -2.78 -23.68 -21.45
CA THR A 260 -2.30 -23.22 -20.16
C THR A 260 -1.35 -22.04 -20.34
N LEU A 261 -1.53 -21.00 -19.53
CA LEU A 261 -0.66 -19.83 -19.48
C LEU A 261 0.55 -20.10 -18.59
N GLY A 262 1.75 -19.78 -19.09
CA GLY A 262 3.00 -19.95 -18.37
C GLY A 262 3.56 -21.37 -18.45
N THR A 263 4.57 -21.63 -17.62
CA THR A 263 5.26 -22.92 -17.51
C THR A 263 4.52 -23.85 -16.54
N ALA A 264 5.07 -25.04 -16.30
CA ALA A 264 4.54 -25.96 -15.29
C ALA A 264 4.56 -25.39 -13.86
N SER A 265 5.36 -24.35 -13.60
CA SER A 265 5.46 -23.68 -12.29
C SER A 265 4.32 -22.69 -12.00
N GLY A 266 3.41 -22.46 -12.95
CA GLY A 266 2.34 -21.47 -12.79
C GLY A 266 2.84 -20.03 -12.82
N PHE A 267 2.05 -19.14 -12.23
CA PHE A 267 2.32 -17.73 -12.03
C PHE A 267 3.31 -17.49 -10.88
N ALA A 268 4.02 -16.37 -10.93
CA ALA A 268 4.98 -15.98 -9.91
C ALA A 268 4.32 -15.71 -8.55
N THR A 269 3.07 -15.24 -8.57
CA THR A 269 2.25 -15.04 -7.37
C THR A 269 0.96 -15.85 -7.43
N LYS A 270 0.43 -16.20 -6.26
CA LYS A 270 -0.89 -16.82 -6.12
C LYS A 270 -1.95 -15.88 -6.70
N ILE A 271 -2.82 -16.40 -7.56
CA ILE A 271 -4.03 -15.71 -8.00
C ILE A 271 -4.88 -15.40 -6.75
N PRO A 272 -5.13 -14.12 -6.41
CA PRO A 272 -5.71 -13.73 -5.12
C PRO A 272 -7.24 -13.92 -5.08
N LEU A 273 -7.70 -15.13 -5.40
CA LEU A 273 -9.11 -15.49 -5.34
C LEU A 273 -9.56 -15.60 -3.88
N THR A 274 -10.62 -14.87 -3.56
CA THR A 274 -11.34 -14.92 -2.28
C THR A 274 -12.84 -14.80 -2.55
N ALA A 275 -13.68 -14.99 -1.53
CA ALA A 275 -15.13 -14.74 -1.69
C ALA A 275 -15.45 -13.30 -2.15
N ALA A 276 -14.63 -12.32 -1.76
CA ALA A 276 -14.76 -10.93 -2.21
C ALA A 276 -14.15 -10.68 -3.60
N TYR A 277 -13.16 -11.48 -4.00
CA TYR A 277 -12.40 -11.35 -5.25
C TYR A 277 -12.50 -12.65 -6.07
N ALA A 278 -13.72 -13.08 -6.39
CA ALA A 278 -13.98 -14.35 -7.09
C ALA A 278 -14.06 -14.19 -8.62
N LYS A 279 -13.69 -13.02 -9.17
CA LYS A 279 -13.89 -12.71 -10.59
C LYS A 279 -12.58 -12.35 -11.28
N MET A 280 -12.40 -12.90 -12.49
CA MET A 280 -11.34 -12.48 -13.40
C MET A 280 -11.95 -11.99 -14.71
N SER A 281 -11.28 -11.04 -15.35
CA SER A 281 -11.63 -10.61 -16.70
C SER A 281 -10.57 -11.05 -17.70
N VAL A 282 -11.02 -11.37 -18.91
CA VAL A 282 -10.16 -11.58 -20.08
C VAL A 282 -10.78 -10.82 -21.23
N ARG A 283 -9.97 -10.05 -21.96
CA ARG A 283 -10.39 -9.44 -23.22
C ARG A 283 -10.27 -10.49 -24.31
N VAL A 284 -11.36 -10.75 -25.05
CA VAL A 284 -11.45 -11.80 -26.06
C VAL A 284 -11.95 -11.22 -27.38
N TYR A 285 -11.29 -11.59 -28.47
CA TYR A 285 -11.74 -11.39 -29.84
C TYR A 285 -12.18 -12.74 -30.40
N SER A 286 -13.49 -12.92 -30.54
CA SER A 286 -14.11 -14.16 -30.99
C SER A 286 -14.57 -14.06 -32.46
N PRO A 287 -14.44 -15.11 -33.29
CA PRO A 287 -14.94 -15.09 -34.67
C PRO A 287 -16.47 -15.15 -34.76
N ALA A 288 -17.17 -15.55 -33.69
CA ALA A 288 -18.63 -15.60 -33.60
C ALA A 288 -19.11 -15.32 -32.17
N ALA A 289 -20.34 -14.83 -32.04
CA ALA A 289 -21.04 -14.75 -30.75
C ALA A 289 -21.66 -16.11 -30.40
N GLY A 290 -21.96 -16.33 -29.11
CA GLY A 290 -22.57 -17.56 -28.60
C GLY A 290 -21.59 -18.74 -28.48
N LEU A 291 -20.28 -18.52 -28.65
CA LEU A 291 -19.25 -19.52 -28.39
C LEU A 291 -18.90 -19.53 -26.90
N ASP A 292 -18.78 -20.74 -26.35
CA ASP A 292 -18.49 -20.98 -24.94
C ASP A 292 -16.99 -20.87 -24.67
N ILE A 293 -16.60 -19.95 -23.78
CA ILE A 293 -15.22 -19.78 -23.35
C ILE A 293 -15.14 -20.23 -21.90
N LYS A 294 -14.29 -21.22 -21.64
CA LYS A 294 -14.01 -21.71 -20.29
C LYS A 294 -12.72 -21.10 -19.78
N LEU A 295 -12.71 -20.68 -18.51
CA LEU A 295 -11.49 -20.37 -17.78
C LEU A 295 -11.37 -21.30 -16.57
N LYS A 296 -10.23 -21.97 -16.48
CA LYS A 296 -9.82 -22.81 -15.34
C LYS A 296 -8.70 -22.11 -14.59
N VAL A 297 -8.79 -22.12 -13.27
CA VAL A 297 -7.68 -21.80 -12.37
C VAL A 297 -7.40 -22.97 -11.45
N GLU A 298 -6.13 -23.27 -11.22
CA GLU A 298 -5.71 -24.46 -10.48
C GLU A 298 -4.41 -24.23 -9.70
N ASP A 299 -4.11 -25.15 -8.79
CA ASP A 299 -2.82 -25.32 -8.14
C ASP A 299 -1.87 -26.07 -9.06
N HIS A 300 -0.73 -25.46 -9.39
CA HIS A 300 0.26 -26.06 -10.28
C HIS A 300 0.83 -27.39 -9.74
N ALA A 301 0.85 -27.57 -8.41
CA ALA A 301 1.34 -28.79 -7.77
C ALA A 301 0.25 -29.87 -7.64
N ASN A 302 -1.03 -29.50 -7.73
CA ASN A 302 -2.15 -30.43 -7.66
C ASN A 302 -3.36 -29.97 -8.49
N GLY A 303 -3.46 -30.45 -9.73
CA GLY A 303 -4.57 -30.09 -10.64
C GLY A 303 -5.98 -30.50 -10.21
N ASN A 304 -6.12 -31.28 -9.11
CA ASN A 304 -7.43 -31.53 -8.49
C ASN A 304 -7.92 -30.34 -7.65
N HIS A 305 -7.01 -29.46 -7.21
CA HIS A 305 -7.33 -28.19 -6.58
C HIS A 305 -7.59 -27.14 -7.66
N ALA A 306 -8.79 -27.18 -8.25
CA ALA A 306 -9.16 -26.33 -9.36
C ALA A 306 -10.58 -25.78 -9.22
N VAL A 307 -10.86 -24.69 -9.92
CA VAL A 307 -12.23 -24.21 -10.17
C VAL A 307 -12.33 -23.72 -11.61
N GLU A 308 -13.48 -23.96 -12.23
CA GLU A 308 -13.73 -23.67 -13.64
C GLU A 308 -15.03 -22.89 -13.78
N THR A 309 -15.09 -21.94 -14.71
CA THR A 309 -16.33 -21.22 -15.03
C THR A 309 -16.35 -20.86 -16.51
N ASP A 310 -17.56 -20.68 -17.04
CA ASP A 310 -17.84 -20.54 -18.47
C ASP A 310 -18.57 -19.24 -18.76
N VAL A 311 -18.24 -18.61 -19.88
CA VAL A 311 -18.88 -17.39 -20.36
C VAL A 311 -19.11 -17.49 -21.86
N LEU A 312 -20.34 -17.22 -22.31
CA LEU A 312 -20.66 -17.10 -23.72
C LEU A 312 -20.17 -15.75 -24.26
N THR A 313 -19.47 -15.80 -25.39
CA THR A 313 -19.18 -14.59 -26.20
C THR A 313 -20.46 -13.93 -26.67
N THR A 314 -20.48 -12.59 -26.69
CA THR A 314 -21.64 -11.81 -27.16
C THR A 314 -21.35 -11.09 -28.48
N LYS A 315 -20.09 -11.02 -28.89
CA LYS A 315 -19.66 -10.35 -30.12
C LYS A 315 -18.99 -11.31 -31.10
N ALA A 316 -19.12 -11.00 -32.38
CA ALA A 316 -18.42 -11.65 -33.47
C ALA A 316 -17.47 -10.65 -34.14
N ASN A 317 -16.22 -11.06 -34.39
CA ASN A 317 -15.18 -10.25 -35.02
C ASN A 317 -14.96 -8.88 -34.36
N ALA A 318 -15.06 -8.84 -33.03
CA ALA A 318 -14.80 -7.65 -32.24
C ALA A 318 -14.30 -8.05 -30.85
N TRP A 319 -13.55 -7.13 -30.23
CA TRP A 319 -13.13 -7.28 -28.85
C TRP A 319 -14.31 -7.10 -27.87
N GLU A 320 -14.38 -7.98 -26.88
CA GLU A 320 -15.21 -7.84 -25.69
C GLU A 320 -14.43 -8.26 -24.44
N THR A 321 -14.85 -7.78 -23.27
CA THR A 321 -14.29 -8.22 -22.00
C THR A 321 -15.25 -9.25 -21.41
N LEU A 322 -14.80 -10.50 -21.30
CA LEU A 322 -15.54 -11.56 -20.63
C LEU A 322 -15.18 -11.55 -19.14
N ILE A 323 -16.20 -11.71 -18.29
CA ILE A 323 -16.05 -11.76 -16.82
C ILE A 323 -16.37 -13.17 -16.34
N PHE A 324 -15.35 -13.85 -15.84
CA PHE A 324 -15.42 -15.20 -15.30
C PHE A 324 -15.69 -15.13 -13.80
N ASP A 325 -16.79 -15.71 -13.33
CA ASP A 325 -17.23 -15.68 -11.94
C ASP A 325 -17.01 -17.05 -11.28
N PHE A 326 -15.89 -17.21 -10.58
CA PHE A 326 -15.51 -18.47 -9.94
C PHE A 326 -16.39 -18.82 -8.72
N SER A 327 -17.24 -17.91 -8.24
CA SER A 327 -18.30 -18.29 -7.29
C SER A 327 -19.46 -19.03 -7.94
N LYS A 328 -19.44 -19.14 -9.28
CA LYS A 328 -20.41 -19.88 -10.11
C LYS A 328 -19.67 -20.89 -10.96
N GLN A 329 -19.22 -21.96 -10.33
CA GLN A 329 -18.47 -23.00 -11.01
C GLN A 329 -19.30 -23.67 -12.11
N ALA A 330 -18.61 -24.11 -13.16
CA ALA A 330 -19.18 -24.90 -14.23
C ALA A 330 -19.77 -26.21 -13.69
N ALA A 331 -20.88 -26.66 -14.28
CA ALA A 331 -21.54 -27.88 -13.84
C ALA A 331 -20.61 -29.10 -13.94
N GLY A 332 -20.52 -29.90 -12.87
CA GLY A 332 -19.66 -31.09 -12.81
C GLY A 332 -18.20 -30.81 -12.45
N THR A 333 -17.84 -29.56 -12.12
CA THR A 333 -16.49 -29.18 -11.68
C THR A 333 -16.45 -28.87 -10.18
N PRO A 334 -15.28 -28.95 -9.52
CA PRO A 334 -15.17 -28.58 -8.10
C PRO A 334 -15.59 -27.12 -7.85
N ALA A 335 -16.23 -26.88 -6.71
CA ALA A 335 -16.56 -25.51 -6.28
C ALA A 335 -15.29 -24.77 -5.84
N PHE A 336 -15.33 -23.43 -5.90
CA PHE A 336 -14.25 -22.59 -5.37
C PHE A 336 -13.98 -22.88 -3.89
N ASP A 337 -12.71 -23.10 -3.55
CA ASP A 337 -12.23 -23.29 -2.19
C ASP A 337 -11.07 -22.32 -1.91
N ALA A 338 -11.31 -21.34 -1.02
CA ALA A 338 -10.32 -20.32 -0.69
C ALA A 338 -9.06 -20.87 0.00
N THR A 339 -9.07 -22.13 0.47
CA THR A 339 -7.91 -22.78 1.08
C THR A 339 -6.90 -23.27 0.05
N TYR A 340 -7.29 -23.41 -1.21
CA TYR A 340 -6.40 -23.87 -2.29
C TYR A 340 -5.46 -22.76 -2.76
N THR A 341 -4.31 -23.16 -3.29
CA THR A 341 -3.30 -22.27 -3.89
C THR A 341 -3.52 -22.22 -5.39
N TYR A 342 -4.42 -21.35 -5.84
CA TYR A 342 -4.58 -21.10 -7.26
C TYR A 342 -3.42 -20.25 -7.78
N ASP A 343 -2.58 -20.82 -8.62
CA ASP A 343 -1.44 -20.13 -9.22
C ASP A 343 -1.22 -20.52 -10.68
N LYS A 344 -2.20 -21.16 -11.32
CA LYS A 344 -2.11 -21.53 -12.74
C LYS A 344 -3.45 -21.31 -13.42
N ALA A 345 -3.45 -20.85 -14.67
CA ALA A 345 -4.66 -20.63 -15.45
C ALA A 345 -4.60 -21.30 -16.82
N SER A 346 -5.74 -21.83 -17.26
CA SER A 346 -5.93 -22.38 -18.60
C SER A 346 -7.22 -21.86 -19.21
N ILE A 347 -7.18 -21.46 -20.48
CA ILE A 347 -8.34 -20.98 -21.24
C ILE A 347 -8.69 -21.96 -22.37
N PHE A 348 -9.99 -22.15 -22.59
CA PHE A 348 -10.53 -23.06 -23.59
C PHE A 348 -11.51 -22.30 -24.46
N PHE A 349 -11.27 -22.30 -25.76
CA PHE A 349 -12.15 -21.62 -26.71
C PHE A 349 -13.10 -22.60 -27.38
N ASP A 350 -14.37 -22.19 -27.52
CA ASP A 350 -15.45 -23.00 -28.09
C ASP A 350 -15.57 -24.35 -27.37
N PHE A 351 -15.60 -24.29 -26.03
CA PHE A 351 -15.59 -25.47 -25.16
C PHE A 351 -16.82 -26.36 -25.43
N GLY A 352 -16.63 -27.68 -25.34
CA GLY A 352 -17.67 -28.66 -25.65
C GLY A 352 -17.83 -28.96 -27.15
N ASN A 353 -17.23 -28.16 -28.03
CA ASN A 353 -17.28 -28.35 -29.48
C ASN A 353 -15.92 -28.77 -30.05
N GLY A 354 -15.93 -29.70 -31.00
CA GLY A 354 -14.72 -30.13 -31.71
C GLY A 354 -14.11 -28.98 -32.53
N GLY A 355 -12.82 -29.06 -32.79
CA GLY A 355 -12.12 -28.03 -33.54
C GLY A 355 -12.63 -27.88 -34.98
N SER A 356 -12.77 -26.64 -35.41
CA SER A 356 -13.36 -26.25 -36.71
C SER A 356 -12.51 -25.25 -37.49
N GLY A 357 -11.28 -25.00 -37.04
CA GLY A 357 -10.37 -24.01 -37.64
C GLY A 357 -10.61 -22.57 -37.18
N LYS A 358 -11.42 -22.36 -36.14
CA LYS A 358 -11.67 -21.03 -35.57
C LYS A 358 -10.39 -20.47 -34.93
N VAL A 359 -10.19 -19.17 -35.10
CA VAL A 359 -9.08 -18.41 -34.52
C VAL A 359 -9.64 -17.40 -33.52
N PHE A 360 -9.08 -17.38 -32.33
CA PHE A 360 -9.41 -16.47 -31.24
C PHE A 360 -8.19 -15.65 -30.88
N TYR A 361 -8.42 -14.47 -30.31
CA TYR A 361 -7.37 -13.71 -29.64
C TYR A 361 -7.81 -13.40 -28.20
N SER A 362 -6.87 -13.44 -27.26
CA SER A 362 -7.10 -13.08 -25.87
C SER A 362 -5.97 -12.24 -25.30
N ASP A 363 -6.35 -11.33 -24.43
CA ASP A 363 -5.46 -10.35 -23.80
C ASP A 363 -6.03 -9.95 -22.43
N ASP A 364 -5.29 -9.12 -21.68
CA ASP A 364 -5.71 -8.49 -20.43
C ASP A 364 -6.28 -9.47 -19.39
N PHE A 365 -5.61 -10.60 -19.16
CA PHE A 365 -6.00 -11.53 -18.08
C PHE A 365 -5.71 -10.85 -16.75
N GLN A 366 -6.75 -10.51 -16.00
CA GLN A 366 -6.57 -9.77 -14.75
C GLN A 366 -7.67 -10.07 -13.73
N MET A 367 -7.35 -9.85 -12.46
CA MET A 367 -8.35 -9.85 -11.40
C MET A 367 -9.32 -8.70 -11.62
N LEU A 368 -10.61 -8.97 -11.55
CA LEU A 368 -11.59 -7.91 -11.48
C LEU A 368 -11.55 -7.34 -10.06
N VAL A 369 -11.33 -6.02 -9.93
CA VAL A 369 -11.39 -5.37 -8.62
C VAL A 369 -12.79 -5.60 -8.03
N ALA A 370 -12.86 -6.06 -6.78
CA ALA A 370 -14.13 -6.19 -6.09
C ALA A 370 -14.86 -4.82 -6.12
N PRO A 371 -16.19 -4.78 -6.32
CA PRO A 371 -16.95 -3.56 -6.06
C PRO A 371 -16.60 -3.07 -4.65
N PRO A 372 -16.40 -1.75 -4.44
CA PRO A 372 -16.10 -1.23 -3.12
C PRO A 372 -17.19 -1.67 -2.14
N THR A 373 -16.79 -2.17 -0.96
CA THR A 373 -17.72 -2.39 0.14
C THR A 373 -18.33 -1.04 0.49
N LEU A 374 -19.61 -0.84 0.18
CA LEU A 374 -20.31 0.39 0.49
C LEU A 374 -20.47 0.49 2.02
N LYS A 375 -20.21 1.68 2.57
CA LYS A 375 -20.47 2.02 3.96
C LYS A 375 -21.97 1.96 4.22
N GLN A 376 -22.37 1.44 5.37
CA GLN A 376 -23.76 1.53 5.82
C GLN A 376 -24.18 3.01 5.86
N ILE A 377 -25.41 3.29 5.43
CA ILE A 377 -26.00 4.63 5.47
C ILE A 377 -25.94 5.23 6.88
N ASN A 378 -25.71 6.54 6.98
CA ASN A 378 -25.80 7.29 8.24
C ASN A 378 -26.22 8.73 7.96
N LEU A 379 -26.58 9.48 9.01
CA LEU A 379 -26.86 10.91 8.89
C LEU A 379 -25.55 11.73 8.75
N PRO A 380 -25.54 12.80 7.93
CA PRO A 380 -26.62 13.21 7.02
C PRO A 380 -26.75 12.30 5.79
N VAL A 381 -27.97 12.11 5.27
CA VAL A 381 -28.23 11.36 4.03
C VAL A 381 -28.51 12.34 2.90
N THR A 382 -27.55 12.44 1.96
CA THR A 382 -27.65 13.32 0.76
C THR A 382 -27.68 12.56 -0.56
N PHE A 383 -27.61 11.22 -0.53
CA PHE A 383 -27.59 10.36 -1.73
C PHE A 383 -26.42 10.55 -2.72
N ASP A 384 -25.44 11.40 -2.42
CA ASP A 384 -24.37 11.73 -3.35
C ASP A 384 -23.17 10.79 -3.30
N ALA A 385 -22.83 10.32 -2.09
CA ALA A 385 -21.60 9.60 -1.81
C ALA A 385 -21.55 8.26 -2.57
N THR A 386 -20.46 8.05 -3.33
CA THR A 386 -20.30 6.85 -4.15
C THR A 386 -19.87 5.62 -3.35
N ASP A 387 -19.49 5.81 -2.09
CA ASP A 387 -19.02 4.77 -1.18
C ASP A 387 -20.02 4.44 -0.07
N VAL A 388 -21.29 4.84 -0.20
CA VAL A 388 -22.37 4.58 0.78
C VAL A 388 -23.50 3.75 0.16
N ASP A 389 -24.05 2.81 0.92
CA ASP A 389 -25.20 2.00 0.54
C ASP A 389 -26.50 2.77 0.80
N TYR A 390 -27.02 3.44 -0.24
CA TYR A 390 -28.31 4.14 -0.20
C TYR A 390 -29.51 3.27 -0.61
N THR A 391 -29.43 1.96 -0.36
CA THR A 391 -30.58 1.07 -0.50
C THR A 391 -31.71 1.50 0.42
N VAL A 392 -32.94 1.45 -0.09
CA VAL A 392 -34.16 1.75 0.64
C VAL A 392 -35.13 0.58 0.51
N THR A 393 -36.02 0.44 1.49
CA THR A 393 -37.04 -0.62 1.49
C THR A 393 -38.43 0.00 1.53
N ASP A 394 -39.19 -0.17 0.46
CA ASP A 394 -40.59 0.28 0.38
C ASP A 394 -41.54 -0.72 1.03
N PHE A 395 -42.66 -0.20 1.54
CA PHE A 395 -43.76 -1.01 2.09
C PHE A 395 -45.13 -0.36 1.81
N GLY A 396 -46.20 -1.13 1.94
CA GLY A 396 -47.57 -0.64 1.65
C GLY A 396 -47.79 -0.30 0.17
N ASN A 397 -47.06 -0.94 -0.74
CA ASN A 397 -47.05 -0.66 -2.19
C ASN A 397 -46.57 0.77 -2.55
N ASN A 398 -45.66 1.34 -1.73
CA ASN A 398 -44.88 2.51 -2.13
C ASN A 398 -43.80 2.12 -3.15
N GLN A 399 -43.33 3.07 -3.96
CA GLN A 399 -42.29 2.81 -4.98
C GLN A 399 -41.23 3.91 -4.98
N THR A 400 -40.01 3.58 -4.59
CA THR A 400 -38.89 4.52 -4.52
C THR A 400 -37.75 4.10 -5.43
N VAL A 401 -37.29 5.05 -6.24
CA VAL A 401 -36.16 4.89 -7.16
C VAL A 401 -35.19 6.06 -7.02
N ASN A 402 -33.99 5.95 -7.61
CA ASN A 402 -33.15 7.12 -7.80
C ASN A 402 -33.85 8.08 -8.77
N GLY A 403 -33.94 9.36 -8.40
CA GLY A 403 -34.53 10.42 -9.20
C GLY A 403 -33.48 11.42 -9.67
N VAL A 404 -33.85 12.20 -10.69
CA VAL A 404 -33.10 13.41 -11.08
C VAL A 404 -33.77 14.59 -10.37
N ASP A 405 -33.00 15.40 -9.65
CA ASP A 405 -33.55 16.61 -8.99
C ASP A 405 -34.23 17.52 -10.04
N PRO A 406 -35.50 17.92 -9.82
CA PRO A 406 -36.27 18.72 -10.78
C PRO A 406 -35.68 20.10 -11.12
N THR A 407 -34.79 20.62 -10.27
CA THR A 407 -34.22 21.97 -10.37
C THR A 407 -32.71 21.97 -10.65
N ASN A 408 -32.03 20.83 -10.40
CA ASN A 408 -30.59 20.70 -10.61
C ASN A 408 -30.23 19.25 -10.96
N ALA A 409 -30.14 18.91 -12.25
CA ALA A 409 -29.89 17.54 -12.70
C ALA A 409 -28.55 16.92 -12.22
N ALA A 410 -27.62 17.72 -11.68
CA ALA A 410 -26.38 17.22 -11.08
C ALA A 410 -26.57 16.70 -9.63
N ASN A 411 -27.66 17.09 -8.96
CA ASN A 411 -27.97 16.64 -7.60
C ASN A 411 -28.67 15.28 -7.63
N LYS A 412 -28.22 14.32 -6.81
CA LYS A 412 -28.83 13.00 -6.71
C LYS A 412 -29.89 13.00 -5.62
N VAL A 413 -31.08 12.51 -5.94
CA VAL A 413 -32.21 12.48 -4.99
C VAL A 413 -32.93 11.14 -5.06
N LYS A 414 -33.81 10.88 -4.09
CA LYS A 414 -34.79 9.80 -4.21
C LYS A 414 -36.11 10.35 -4.76
N LEU A 415 -36.74 9.58 -5.64
CA LEU A 415 -38.09 9.80 -6.15
C LEU A 415 -38.99 8.70 -5.60
N THR A 416 -39.93 9.09 -4.76
CA THR A 416 -40.97 8.21 -4.23
C THR A 416 -42.29 8.48 -4.94
N THR A 417 -42.86 7.45 -5.53
CA THR A 417 -44.21 7.44 -6.11
C THR A 417 -45.12 6.65 -5.20
N LYS A 418 -46.27 7.23 -4.83
CA LYS A 418 -47.35 6.54 -4.12
C LYS A 418 -48.43 6.13 -5.12
N PRO A 419 -48.30 4.96 -5.79
CA PRO A 419 -49.16 4.59 -6.91
C PRO A 419 -50.61 4.35 -6.50
N ASN A 420 -51.52 4.30 -7.48
CA ASN A 420 -52.91 3.90 -7.24
C ASN A 420 -52.97 2.52 -6.58
N GLY A 421 -53.71 2.41 -5.48
CA GLY A 421 -53.80 1.19 -4.68
C GLY A 421 -52.68 1.04 -3.64
N ALA A 422 -51.83 2.04 -3.43
CA ALA A 422 -50.96 2.08 -2.26
C ALA A 422 -51.76 2.35 -0.97
N GLU A 423 -51.30 1.77 0.12
CA GLU A 423 -51.93 1.84 1.44
C GLU A 423 -51.88 3.26 2.02
N THR A 424 -52.78 3.57 2.96
CA THR A 424 -52.79 4.87 3.65
C THR A 424 -51.52 5.12 4.46
N TRP A 425 -50.87 4.05 4.89
CA TRP A 425 -49.61 4.01 5.65
C TRP A 425 -48.40 3.61 4.80
N ALA A 426 -48.50 3.63 3.46
CA ALA A 426 -47.36 3.30 2.59
C ALA A 426 -46.18 4.25 2.82
N GLY A 427 -44.95 3.71 2.79
CA GLY A 427 -43.75 4.47 3.10
C GLY A 427 -42.47 3.77 2.67
N THR A 428 -41.35 4.39 3.03
CA THR A 428 -40.00 3.98 2.62
C THR A 428 -39.05 4.04 3.81
N THR A 429 -38.40 2.91 4.11
CA THR A 429 -37.35 2.79 5.11
C THR A 429 -35.99 3.15 4.52
N LEU A 430 -35.20 3.94 5.24
CA LEU A 430 -33.81 4.26 4.90
C LEU A 430 -32.86 3.16 5.37
N GLY A 431 -32.08 2.59 4.46
CA GLY A 431 -31.17 1.48 4.74
C GLY A 431 -31.89 0.14 4.91
N THR A 432 -31.13 -0.95 4.79
CA THR A 432 -31.58 -2.33 5.04
C THR A 432 -31.59 -2.66 6.54
N THR A 433 -30.57 -2.21 7.27
CA THR A 433 -30.40 -2.42 8.73
C THR A 433 -30.51 -1.13 9.54
N GLY A 434 -30.99 -0.04 8.92
CA GLY A 434 -30.95 1.31 9.50
C GLY A 434 -29.59 2.00 9.34
N PHE A 435 -29.38 3.03 10.13
CA PHE A 435 -28.17 3.84 10.20
C PHE A 435 -27.02 3.12 10.92
N SER A 436 -25.78 3.45 10.55
CA SER A 436 -24.59 2.92 11.22
C SER A 436 -24.39 3.48 12.64
N ALA A 437 -25.07 4.57 13.00
CA ALA A 437 -25.06 5.17 14.32
C ALA A 437 -26.46 5.65 14.70
N LYS A 438 -26.75 5.68 16.01
CA LYS A 438 -28.02 6.22 16.50
C LYS A 438 -28.14 7.72 16.22
N VAL A 439 -29.35 8.17 15.94
CA VAL A 439 -29.69 9.60 15.85
C VAL A 439 -29.42 10.23 17.22
N PRO A 440 -28.59 11.30 17.30
CA PRO A 440 -28.10 11.85 18.56
C PRO A 440 -29.14 12.78 19.23
N LEU A 441 -30.37 12.29 19.41
CA LEU A 441 -31.44 13.03 20.09
C LEU A 441 -31.07 13.27 21.57
N THR A 442 -31.33 14.49 22.04
CA THR A 442 -31.17 14.90 23.44
C THR A 442 -32.38 15.72 23.89
N ALA A 443 -32.46 16.07 25.17
CA ALA A 443 -33.54 16.92 25.69
C ALA A 443 -33.62 18.30 25.00
N THR A 444 -32.53 18.79 24.41
CA THR A 444 -32.47 20.09 23.71
C THR A 444 -32.24 19.95 22.20
N SER A 445 -32.17 18.72 21.68
CA SER A 445 -31.95 18.43 20.26
C SER A 445 -32.88 17.31 19.84
N THR A 446 -34.12 17.67 19.50
CA THR A 446 -35.23 16.73 19.27
C THR A 446 -35.74 16.77 17.84
N LYS A 447 -35.00 17.40 16.93
CA LYS A 447 -35.48 17.71 15.58
C LYS A 447 -34.64 17.06 14.49
N MET A 448 -35.29 16.71 13.39
CA MET A 448 -34.65 16.33 12.13
C MET A 448 -35.24 17.14 10.99
N SER A 449 -34.51 17.27 9.88
CA SER A 449 -35.02 17.85 8.65
C SER A 449 -34.97 16.86 7.50
N VAL A 450 -35.90 17.04 6.56
CA VAL A 450 -35.85 16.43 5.23
C VAL A 450 -36.16 17.49 4.20
N ARG A 451 -35.37 17.57 3.13
CA ARG A 451 -35.69 18.42 2.00
C ARG A 451 -36.64 17.66 1.06
N VAL A 452 -37.79 18.26 0.74
CA VAL A 452 -38.87 17.63 -0.03
C VAL A 452 -39.32 18.55 -1.16
N TYR A 453 -39.51 17.97 -2.35
CA TYR A 453 -40.21 18.57 -3.48
C TYR A 453 -41.57 17.89 -3.60
N SER A 454 -42.62 18.59 -3.17
CA SER A 454 -43.99 18.08 -3.14
C SER A 454 -44.80 18.57 -4.34
N PRO A 455 -45.74 17.78 -4.89
CA PRO A 455 -46.61 18.22 -6.00
C PRO A 455 -47.68 19.23 -5.54
N ALA A 456 -47.98 19.30 -4.23
CA ALA A 456 -48.90 20.27 -3.65
C ALA A 456 -48.50 20.66 -2.21
N ALA A 457 -48.95 21.84 -1.78
CA ALA A 457 -48.93 22.24 -0.38
C ALA A 457 -50.07 21.55 0.39
N GLY A 458 -49.95 21.47 1.71
CA GLY A 458 -50.92 20.86 2.62
C GLY A 458 -50.94 19.32 2.59
N ILE A 459 -49.89 18.69 2.07
CA ILE A 459 -49.74 17.23 2.10
C ILE A 459 -49.03 16.82 3.38
N ASP A 460 -49.57 15.82 4.07
CA ASP A 460 -49.01 15.27 5.29
C ASP A 460 -47.81 14.35 4.98
N ILE A 461 -46.64 14.73 5.49
CA ILE A 461 -45.42 13.92 5.46
C ILE A 461 -45.13 13.47 6.89
N LYS A 462 -45.02 12.16 7.08
CA LYS A 462 -44.63 11.56 8.37
C LYS A 462 -43.18 11.15 8.33
N LEU A 463 -42.45 11.42 9.42
CA LEU A 463 -41.14 10.83 9.69
C LEU A 463 -41.21 9.98 10.96
N LYS A 464 -40.77 8.72 10.83
CA LYS A 464 -40.64 7.77 11.93
C LYS A 464 -39.18 7.52 12.24
N LEU A 465 -38.84 7.52 13.52
CA LEU A 465 -37.60 6.95 14.05
C LEU A 465 -37.91 5.70 14.86
N GLU A 466 -37.08 4.67 14.75
CA GLU A 466 -37.23 3.42 15.49
C GLU A 466 -35.87 2.77 15.82
N ASP A 467 -35.89 1.87 16.80
CA ASP A 467 -34.82 0.90 17.03
C ASP A 467 -34.92 -0.20 15.96
N HIS A 468 -33.87 -0.40 15.17
CA HIS A 468 -33.90 -1.38 14.08
C HIS A 468 -34.16 -2.82 14.55
N THR A 469 -33.87 -3.15 15.81
CA THR A 469 -34.11 -4.47 16.40
C THR A 469 -35.51 -4.61 17.00
N ASN A 470 -36.22 -3.50 17.22
CA ASN A 470 -37.53 -3.49 17.86
C ASN A 470 -38.38 -2.29 17.41
N GLY A 471 -39.18 -2.48 16.35
CA GLY A 471 -40.05 -1.43 15.80
C GLY A 471 -41.15 -0.91 16.75
N ALA A 472 -41.39 -1.57 17.90
CA ALA A 472 -42.28 -1.03 18.94
C ALA A 472 -41.64 0.13 19.71
N LYS A 473 -40.30 0.21 19.74
CA LYS A 473 -39.57 1.37 20.25
C LYS A 473 -39.40 2.37 19.12
N SER A 474 -40.37 3.25 18.97
CA SER A 474 -40.42 4.24 17.90
C SER A 474 -40.97 5.58 18.36
N VAL A 475 -40.80 6.61 17.54
CA VAL A 475 -41.47 7.90 17.67
C VAL A 475 -41.75 8.44 16.27
N GLU A 476 -42.92 9.03 16.07
CA GLU A 476 -43.41 9.46 14.76
C GLU A 476 -43.92 10.89 14.84
N THR A 477 -43.59 11.74 13.88
CA THR A 477 -44.10 13.11 13.81
C THR A 477 -44.44 13.51 12.38
N ASP A 478 -45.42 14.39 12.25
CA ASP A 478 -46.07 14.78 10.99
C ASP A 478 -45.82 16.25 10.70
N VAL A 479 -45.56 16.57 9.43
CA VAL A 479 -45.37 17.94 8.95
C VAL A 479 -46.11 18.10 7.63
N LEU A 480 -46.93 19.16 7.54
CA LEU A 480 -47.58 19.54 6.29
C LEU A 480 -46.59 20.26 5.37
N THR A 481 -46.58 19.88 4.10
CA THR A 481 -45.89 20.65 3.05
C THR A 481 -46.49 22.05 2.97
N THR A 482 -45.67 23.06 2.71
CA THR A 482 -46.12 24.46 2.53
C THR A 482 -45.99 24.92 1.09
N LYS A 483 -45.26 24.17 0.26
CA LYS A 483 -45.02 24.51 -1.14
C LYS A 483 -45.53 23.43 -2.09
N ALA A 484 -45.93 23.88 -3.28
CA ALA A 484 -46.27 23.03 -4.41
C ALA A 484 -45.22 23.23 -5.51
N ASN A 485 -44.71 22.14 -6.07
CA ASN A 485 -43.74 22.13 -7.16
C ASN A 485 -42.48 22.99 -6.89
N ALA A 486 -42.01 22.94 -5.64
CA ALA A 486 -40.79 23.60 -5.23
C ALA A 486 -40.15 22.83 -4.07
N TRP A 487 -38.83 22.92 -3.95
CA TRP A 487 -38.11 22.41 -2.79
C TRP A 487 -38.44 23.22 -1.52
N GLU A 488 -38.69 22.50 -0.44
CA GLU A 488 -38.75 23.03 0.92
C GLU A 488 -38.05 22.08 1.89
N THR A 489 -37.58 22.61 3.02
CA THR A 489 -37.03 21.81 4.11
C THR A 489 -38.10 21.67 5.19
N LEU A 490 -38.58 20.45 5.39
CA LEU A 490 -39.53 20.12 6.45
C LEU A 490 -38.76 19.80 7.73
N THR A 491 -39.19 20.36 8.86
CA THR A 491 -38.58 20.15 10.17
C THR A 491 -39.53 19.34 11.06
N PHE A 492 -39.09 18.15 11.44
CA PHE A 492 -39.79 17.18 12.26
C PHE A 492 -39.34 17.33 13.72
N ASP A 493 -40.27 17.63 14.62
CA ASP A 493 -40.00 17.78 16.07
C ASP A 493 -40.57 16.58 16.84
N PHE A 494 -39.68 15.69 17.28
CA PHE A 494 -40.09 14.44 17.93
C PHE A 494 -40.67 14.63 19.34
N THR A 495 -40.61 15.84 19.92
CA THR A 495 -41.40 16.15 21.13
C THR A 495 -42.89 16.30 20.85
N LYS A 496 -43.25 16.47 19.57
CA LYS A 496 -44.63 16.56 19.06
C LYS A 496 -44.98 15.27 18.33
N ASN A 497 -44.91 14.15 19.05
CA ASN A 497 -45.24 12.86 18.47
C ASN A 497 -46.72 12.81 18.04
N SER A 498 -46.99 12.03 17.00
CA SER A 498 -48.31 11.89 16.39
C SER A 498 -49.26 11.18 17.36
N ALA A 499 -50.54 11.55 17.37
CA ALA A 499 -51.52 10.91 18.25
C ALA A 499 -51.58 9.39 18.01
N GLY A 500 -51.54 8.60 19.09
CA GLY A 500 -51.56 7.13 19.02
C GLY A 500 -50.20 6.48 18.76
N THR A 501 -49.12 7.25 18.69
CA THR A 501 -47.74 6.75 18.55
C THR A 501 -46.97 6.89 19.87
N PRO A 502 -45.90 6.09 20.13
CA PRO A 502 -45.13 6.25 21.35
C PRO A 502 -44.47 7.64 21.43
N ALA A 503 -44.36 8.18 22.65
CA ALA A 503 -43.66 9.43 22.90
C ALA A 503 -42.14 9.24 22.77
N LEU A 504 -41.41 10.35 22.55
CA LEU A 504 -39.96 10.34 22.49
C LEU A 504 -39.35 9.78 23.80
N ASP A 505 -38.57 8.72 23.67
CA ASP A 505 -37.81 8.12 24.76
C ASP A 505 -36.31 8.19 24.44
N LEU A 506 -35.59 9.11 25.11
CA LEU A 506 -34.16 9.33 24.89
C LEU A 506 -33.27 8.14 25.30
N SER A 507 -33.82 7.10 25.95
CA SER A 507 -33.12 5.85 26.21
C SER A 507 -33.19 4.86 25.05
N THR A 508 -34.10 5.07 24.09
CA THR A 508 -34.24 4.23 22.89
C THR A 508 -33.09 4.46 21.91
N ASN A 509 -32.59 3.38 21.32
CA ASN A 509 -31.55 3.42 20.31
C ASN A 509 -32.15 3.69 18.93
N TYR A 510 -32.61 4.92 18.70
CA TYR A 510 -33.17 5.32 17.41
C TYR A 510 -32.10 5.32 16.33
N ASP A 511 -31.99 4.23 15.59
CA ASP A 511 -30.98 4.02 14.54
C ASP A 511 -31.61 3.60 13.21
N LYS A 512 -32.92 3.79 13.04
CA LYS A 512 -33.61 3.54 11.77
C LYS A 512 -34.68 4.58 11.53
N ALA A 513 -34.81 5.02 10.28
CA ALA A 513 -35.80 6.01 9.88
C ALA A 513 -36.69 5.49 8.74
N SER A 514 -37.96 5.89 8.75
CA SER A 514 -38.91 5.68 7.65
C SER A 514 -39.67 6.97 7.35
N ILE A 515 -39.86 7.28 6.07
CA ILE A 515 -40.62 8.43 5.60
C ILE A 515 -41.89 7.99 4.87
N PHE A 516 -42.99 8.71 5.08
CA PHE A 516 -44.29 8.41 4.52
C PHE A 516 -44.82 9.66 3.83
N PHE A 517 -45.14 9.55 2.55
CA PHE A 517 -45.69 10.66 1.80
C PHE A 517 -47.21 10.53 1.67
N ASP A 518 -47.92 11.67 1.76
CA ASP A 518 -49.39 11.73 1.72
C ASP A 518 -50.02 10.79 2.76
N PHE A 519 -49.49 10.83 3.99
CA PHE A 519 -49.87 9.91 5.07
C PHE A 519 -51.36 10.00 5.38
N GLY A 520 -51.99 8.85 5.68
CA GLY A 520 -53.43 8.76 5.94
C GLY A 520 -54.31 8.70 4.68
N ASN A 521 -53.77 9.02 3.50
CA ASN A 521 -54.49 8.99 2.23
C ASN A 521 -54.11 7.77 1.39
N THR A 522 -55.09 7.19 0.68
CA THR A 522 -54.83 6.13 -0.30
C THR A 522 -53.98 6.65 -1.47
N GLY A 523 -53.20 5.75 -2.07
CA GLY A 523 -52.34 6.11 -3.17
C GLY A 523 -53.11 6.61 -4.40
N ASN A 524 -52.61 7.69 -4.98
CA ASN A 524 -53.25 8.47 -6.05
C ASN A 524 -52.26 8.83 -7.19
N GLY A 525 -51.07 8.23 -7.19
CA GLY A 525 -50.03 8.46 -8.19
C GLY A 525 -49.13 9.68 -7.95
N LYS A 526 -49.29 10.40 -6.84
CA LYS A 526 -48.41 11.52 -6.49
C LYS A 526 -46.94 11.08 -6.39
N LYS A 527 -46.06 12.01 -6.77
CA LYS A 527 -44.60 11.84 -6.82
C LYS A 527 -43.93 12.88 -5.95
N PHE A 528 -42.97 12.45 -5.13
CA PHE A 528 -42.22 13.28 -4.21
C PHE A 528 -40.73 13.05 -4.43
N TYR A 529 -39.97 14.13 -4.58
CA TYR A 529 -38.52 14.05 -4.53
C TYR A 529 -38.07 14.42 -3.13
N TRP A 530 -37.07 13.73 -2.61
CA TRP A 530 -36.57 14.00 -1.27
C TRP A 530 -35.07 13.74 -1.17
N ASP A 531 -34.46 14.54 -0.30
CA ASP A 531 -33.02 14.67 -0.14
C ASP A 531 -32.70 15.24 1.25
N ASP A 532 -31.41 15.33 1.60
CA ASP A 532 -30.91 16.01 2.79
C ASP A 532 -31.63 15.61 4.08
N VAL A 533 -31.67 14.30 4.39
CA VAL A 533 -32.18 13.83 5.70
C VAL A 533 -31.11 14.10 6.74
N MET A 534 -31.38 15.05 7.64
CA MET A 534 -30.38 15.56 8.57
C MET A 534 -30.90 15.56 10.01
N PHE A 535 -30.01 15.28 10.94
CA PHE A 535 -30.23 15.62 12.35
C PHE A 535 -30.02 17.12 12.55
N ILE A 536 -30.95 17.77 13.25
CA ILE A 536 -30.83 19.18 13.60
C ILE A 536 -30.24 19.25 15.02
N ALA A 537 -28.96 19.61 15.07
CA ALA A 537 -28.26 19.99 16.30
C ALA A 537 -28.97 21.20 16.98
N PRO A 538 -28.71 21.51 18.26
CA PRO A 538 -29.53 22.47 19.01
C PRO A 538 -29.70 23.81 18.29
N ASP A 539 -30.91 24.35 18.42
CA ASP A 539 -31.44 25.46 17.63
C ASP A 539 -30.59 26.76 17.80
N PRO A 540 -30.04 27.33 16.71
CA PRO A 540 -29.39 28.65 16.75
C PRO A 540 -30.37 29.79 17.12
N GLY A 541 -31.68 29.52 17.24
CA GLY A 541 -32.71 30.41 17.79
C GLY A 541 -32.90 30.30 19.31
N SER A 542 -32.06 29.57 20.04
CA SER A 542 -32.05 29.63 21.51
C SER A 542 -31.86 31.06 21.97
N THR A 543 -32.70 31.54 22.89
CA THR A 543 -32.47 32.80 23.62
C THR A 543 -31.65 32.58 24.89
N VAL A 544 -31.31 31.33 25.19
CA VAL A 544 -30.55 30.94 26.38
C VAL A 544 -29.09 30.71 25.99
N LEU A 545 -28.20 31.49 26.61
CA LEU A 545 -26.75 31.36 26.47
C LEU A 545 -26.26 30.21 27.36
N GLY A 546 -25.95 29.06 26.75
CA GLY A 546 -25.53 27.85 27.44
C GLY A 546 -24.65 26.96 26.57
N LEU A 547 -24.26 25.80 27.09
CA LEU A 547 -23.52 24.80 26.33
C LEU A 547 -24.45 23.96 25.45
N PRO A 548 -24.04 23.58 24.22
CA PRO A 548 -22.76 23.91 23.60
C PRO A 548 -22.65 25.36 23.13
N LEU A 549 -21.46 25.96 23.22
CA LEU A 549 -21.18 27.28 22.65
C LEU A 549 -20.66 27.11 21.22
N THR A 550 -21.55 27.28 20.24
CA THR A 550 -21.27 27.17 18.79
C THR A 550 -21.07 28.52 18.10
N PHE A 551 -21.33 29.64 18.80
CA PHE A 551 -21.24 31.01 18.27
C PHE A 551 -22.12 31.35 17.05
N GLU A 552 -23.01 30.43 16.63
CA GLU A 552 -23.89 30.58 15.46
C GLU A 552 -25.20 31.32 15.74
N SER A 553 -25.57 31.47 17.02
CA SER A 553 -26.87 32.06 17.33
C SER A 553 -26.88 33.57 17.12
N SER A 554 -27.88 34.03 16.37
CA SER A 554 -28.17 35.45 16.19
C SER A 554 -29.10 36.02 17.26
N THR A 555 -29.64 35.16 18.13
CA THR A 555 -30.63 35.52 19.16
C THR A 555 -30.06 35.61 20.57
N VAL A 556 -28.89 35.01 20.84
CA VAL A 556 -28.11 35.27 22.06
C VAL A 556 -27.02 36.32 21.82
N THR A 557 -26.78 37.13 22.83
CA THR A 557 -25.63 38.05 22.86
C THR A 557 -24.46 37.40 23.60
N TYR A 558 -23.34 37.17 22.91
CA TYR A 558 -22.12 36.63 23.50
C TYR A 558 -21.34 37.72 24.23
N ASN A 559 -21.70 37.97 25.49
CA ASN A 559 -21.07 39.00 26.33
C ASN A 559 -19.77 38.48 26.96
N PHE A 560 -18.64 38.75 26.29
CA PHE A 560 -17.32 38.46 26.81
C PHE A 560 -16.84 39.54 27.77
N THR A 561 -16.17 39.13 28.85
CA THR A 561 -15.43 40.02 29.76
C THR A 561 -13.95 39.72 29.65
N ASP A 562 -13.26 40.61 28.97
CA ASP A 562 -11.85 40.52 28.64
C ASP A 562 -10.96 40.97 29.80
N PHE A 563 -9.79 40.34 29.96
CA PHE A 563 -8.86 40.70 31.04
C PHE A 563 -7.39 40.49 30.66
N ALA A 564 -6.55 41.31 31.29
CA ALA A 564 -5.09 41.19 31.31
C ALA A 564 -4.43 41.00 29.93
N GLY A 565 -5.01 41.59 28.88
CA GLY A 565 -4.49 41.59 27.51
C GLY A 565 -5.10 40.53 26.59
N GLY A 566 -5.95 39.61 27.07
CA GLY A 566 -6.74 38.74 26.19
C GLY A 566 -8.04 39.41 25.77
N VAL A 567 -8.41 39.28 24.50
CA VAL A 567 -9.66 39.80 23.95
C VAL A 567 -10.35 38.71 23.14
N LEU A 568 -11.61 38.42 23.44
CA LEU A 568 -12.41 37.40 22.75
C LEU A 568 -13.59 38.03 22.00
N SER A 569 -13.78 37.65 20.73
CA SER A 569 -14.87 38.17 19.90
C SER A 569 -15.41 37.12 18.94
N VAL A 570 -16.69 37.20 18.57
CA VAL A 570 -17.27 36.33 17.53
C VAL A 570 -17.01 36.93 16.15
N VAL A 571 -16.44 36.13 15.24
CA VAL A 571 -16.09 36.53 13.87
C VAL A 571 -16.63 35.52 12.86
N ASN A 572 -16.68 35.89 11.56
CA ASN A 572 -16.87 34.90 10.50
C ASN A 572 -15.71 33.92 10.52
N ASN A 573 -15.98 32.63 10.36
CA ASN A 573 -14.95 31.60 10.31
C ASN A 573 -14.09 31.75 9.05
N PRO A 574 -12.81 32.18 9.15
CA PRO A 574 -11.94 32.32 7.98
C PRO A 574 -11.38 30.97 7.49
N HIS A 575 -11.59 29.89 8.27
CA HIS A 575 -11.04 28.56 8.04
C HIS A 575 -12.12 27.47 8.13
N ALA A 576 -13.28 27.67 7.49
CA ALA A 576 -14.40 26.72 7.48
C ALA A 576 -14.08 25.44 6.67
N THR A 577 -13.20 24.60 7.20
CA THR A 577 -12.63 23.40 6.55
C THR A 577 -12.36 22.31 7.59
N GLY A 578 -12.18 21.06 7.14
CA GLY A 578 -11.84 19.95 8.02
C GLY A 578 -12.95 19.66 9.04
N ILE A 579 -12.60 19.53 10.31
CA ILE A 579 -13.54 19.19 11.39
C ILE A 579 -14.44 20.37 11.82
N ASN A 580 -14.18 21.58 11.33
CA ASN A 580 -15.00 22.75 11.63
C ASN A 580 -15.39 23.52 10.35
N THR A 581 -16.63 23.35 9.93
CA THR A 581 -17.23 24.01 8.76
C THR A 581 -18.29 25.06 9.15
N SER A 582 -18.28 25.51 10.41
CA SER A 582 -19.18 26.52 10.95
C SER A 582 -19.01 27.88 10.24
N ALA A 583 -20.05 28.72 10.29
CA ALA A 583 -20.02 30.06 9.69
C ALA A 583 -19.40 31.10 10.63
N LYS A 584 -19.49 30.89 11.93
CA LYS A 584 -19.01 31.76 13.00
C LYS A 584 -18.12 30.99 13.96
N VAL A 585 -17.11 31.67 14.49
CA VAL A 585 -16.19 31.15 15.51
C VAL A 585 -15.89 32.26 16.51
N ALA A 586 -15.40 31.91 17.69
CA ALA A 586 -14.79 32.91 18.57
C ALA A 586 -13.28 33.05 18.25
N GLN A 587 -12.78 34.28 18.25
CA GLN A 587 -11.38 34.64 18.03
C GLN A 587 -10.81 35.22 19.32
N MET A 588 -9.75 34.59 19.84
CA MET A 588 -8.92 35.10 20.93
C MET A 588 -7.70 35.81 20.35
N VAL A 589 -7.57 37.11 20.62
CA VAL A 589 -6.34 37.86 20.36
C VAL A 589 -5.67 38.18 21.70
N LYS A 590 -4.45 37.68 21.89
CA LYS A 590 -3.65 37.97 23.08
C LYS A 590 -2.69 39.11 22.78
N TYR A 591 -3.02 40.29 23.28
CA TYR A 591 -2.21 41.51 23.18
C TYR A 591 -1.11 41.55 24.25
N ASN A 592 -0.31 42.61 24.20
CA ASN A 592 0.64 42.91 25.27
C ASN A 592 -0.12 43.19 26.58
N GLY A 593 0.20 42.40 27.60
CA GLY A 593 -0.50 42.36 28.88
C GLY A 593 0.18 41.41 29.86
N GLU A 594 -0.61 40.65 30.61
CA GLU A 594 -0.09 39.63 31.52
C GLU A 594 -0.01 38.26 30.84
N THR A 595 0.82 37.37 31.40
CA THR A 595 1.01 36.00 30.88
C THR A 595 -0.27 35.14 30.93
N TYR A 596 -1.21 35.52 31.79
CA TYR A 596 -2.51 34.88 31.97
C TYR A 596 -3.66 35.66 31.31
N GLY A 597 -3.38 36.60 30.40
CA GLY A 597 -4.43 37.33 29.68
C GLY A 597 -5.42 36.43 28.94
N GLY A 598 -6.71 36.68 29.12
CA GLY A 598 -7.80 35.84 28.61
C GLY A 598 -9.14 36.55 28.63
N SER A 599 -10.22 35.79 28.51
CA SER A 599 -11.59 36.30 28.55
C SER A 599 -12.51 35.29 29.21
N PHE A 600 -13.65 35.74 29.73
CA PHE A 600 -14.69 34.84 30.21
C PHE A 600 -16.07 35.20 29.70
N ILE A 601 -16.93 34.19 29.64
CA ILE A 601 -18.37 34.34 29.35
C ILE A 601 -19.19 33.77 30.50
N THR A 602 -20.26 34.47 30.87
CA THR A 602 -21.21 34.01 31.90
C THR A 602 -22.39 33.36 31.19
N LEU A 603 -22.69 32.11 31.54
CA LEU A 603 -23.84 31.38 31.01
C LEU A 603 -25.12 31.75 31.77
N ASP A 604 -26.28 31.59 31.14
CA ASP A 604 -27.57 31.89 31.77
C ASP A 604 -27.92 30.93 32.91
N ASN A 605 -27.43 29.70 32.83
CA ASN A 605 -27.64 28.66 33.83
C ASN A 605 -26.31 28.02 34.27
N PRO A 606 -26.22 27.49 35.51
CA PRO A 606 -25.09 26.70 35.96
C PRO A 606 -24.81 25.50 35.04
N ILE A 607 -23.53 25.19 34.88
CA ILE A 607 -23.05 24.03 34.14
C ILE A 607 -23.34 22.76 34.95
N ASP A 608 -24.04 21.80 34.35
CA ASP A 608 -24.39 20.54 34.99
C ASP A 608 -23.29 19.48 34.81
N PHE A 609 -22.52 19.25 35.88
CA PHE A 609 -21.50 18.20 35.93
C PHE A 609 -21.99 16.91 36.61
N SER A 610 -23.30 16.69 36.78
CA SER A 610 -23.83 15.50 37.47
C SER A 610 -23.52 14.20 36.71
N THR A 611 -23.58 14.25 35.38
CA THR A 611 -23.41 13.10 34.48
C THR A 611 -22.21 13.22 33.56
N LYS A 612 -21.87 14.45 33.18
CA LYS A 612 -20.85 14.77 32.18
C LYS A 612 -19.64 15.44 32.79
N LYS A 613 -18.44 15.03 32.36
CA LYS A 613 -17.18 15.31 33.06
C LYS A 613 -16.04 15.67 32.12
N THR A 614 -16.32 15.83 30.83
CA THR A 614 -15.28 16.10 29.85
C THR A 614 -15.70 17.28 29.00
N PHE A 615 -14.89 18.34 28.99
CA PHE A 615 -15.07 19.37 27.98
C PHE A 615 -14.36 18.99 26.70
N LYS A 616 -14.98 19.32 25.58
CA LYS A 616 -14.34 19.36 24.27
C LYS A 616 -14.45 20.76 23.68
N MET A 617 -13.45 21.15 22.91
CA MET A 617 -13.41 22.44 22.22
C MET A 617 -12.57 22.29 20.95
N LYS A 618 -13.10 22.75 19.82
CA LYS A 618 -12.33 22.85 18.59
C LYS A 618 -11.46 24.09 18.66
N VAL A 619 -10.18 23.98 18.29
CA VAL A 619 -9.21 25.06 18.32
C VAL A 619 -8.44 25.10 17.01
N TYR A 620 -8.27 26.29 16.45
CA TYR A 620 -7.34 26.57 15.36
C TYR A 620 -6.21 27.44 15.93
N SER A 621 -5.03 26.84 16.06
CA SER A 621 -3.86 27.51 16.63
C SER A 621 -2.84 27.85 15.54
N PRO A 622 -2.21 29.05 15.54
CA PRO A 622 -1.14 29.37 14.59
C PRO A 622 0.15 28.57 14.84
N ARG A 623 0.27 27.92 16.01
CA ARG A 623 1.42 27.11 16.42
C ARG A 623 1.01 25.87 17.22
N ALA A 624 1.80 24.80 17.11
CA ALA A 624 1.75 23.70 18.07
C ALA A 624 2.41 24.13 19.39
N GLY A 625 2.02 23.47 20.49
CA GLY A 625 2.55 23.72 21.84
C GLY A 625 1.96 24.92 22.59
N ALA A 626 1.00 25.67 22.01
CA ALA A 626 0.31 26.73 22.74
C ALA A 626 -0.58 26.11 23.85
N LYS A 627 -0.44 26.63 25.07
CA LYS A 627 -1.17 26.15 26.24
C LYS A 627 -2.55 26.78 26.33
N VAL A 628 -3.60 26.00 26.17
CA VAL A 628 -4.99 26.44 26.31
C VAL A 628 -5.50 26.01 27.67
N LEU A 629 -5.83 26.99 28.51
CA LEU A 629 -6.45 26.75 29.81
C LEU A 629 -7.94 27.06 29.71
N LEU A 630 -8.76 26.04 29.95
CA LEU A 630 -10.20 26.16 30.14
C LEU A 630 -10.45 26.06 31.64
N LYS A 631 -11.12 27.08 32.19
CA LYS A 631 -11.48 27.17 33.60
C LYS A 631 -12.97 27.42 33.73
N VAL A 632 -13.57 26.83 34.76
CA VAL A 632 -14.94 27.15 35.16
C VAL A 632 -14.93 27.79 36.55
N GLU A 633 -15.75 28.82 36.72
CA GLU A 633 -15.86 29.56 37.99
C GLU A 633 -17.31 29.67 38.43
N ASN A 634 -17.53 29.76 39.74
CA ASN A 634 -18.81 30.15 40.30
C ASN A 634 -19.20 31.57 39.85
N LEU A 635 -20.51 31.84 39.78
CA LEU A 635 -21.06 33.13 39.35
C LEU A 635 -20.52 34.30 40.20
N THR A 636 -20.51 34.14 41.53
CA THR A 636 -20.25 35.23 42.48
C THR A 636 -18.95 35.07 43.29
N ASP A 637 -18.33 33.89 43.28
CA ASP A 637 -17.07 33.62 44.00
C ASP A 637 -16.02 32.98 43.07
N GLY A 638 -15.10 33.78 42.54
CA GLY A 638 -14.01 33.29 41.67
C GLY A 638 -13.02 32.34 42.35
N SER A 639 -13.04 32.24 43.69
CA SER A 639 -12.24 31.26 44.43
C SER A 639 -12.78 29.83 44.27
N THR A 640 -14.09 29.70 44.03
CA THR A 640 -14.73 28.44 43.68
C THR A 640 -14.57 28.19 42.19
N SER A 641 -13.51 27.45 41.82
CA SER A 641 -13.17 27.20 40.41
C SER A 641 -12.52 25.83 40.17
N PHE A 642 -12.50 25.41 38.91
CA PHE A 642 -11.78 24.23 38.45
C PHE A 642 -11.24 24.47 37.04
N GLU A 643 -9.99 24.09 36.78
CA GLU A 643 -9.31 24.40 35.53
C GLU A 643 -8.46 23.24 35.02
N LYS A 644 -8.35 23.18 33.70
CA LYS A 644 -7.49 22.23 32.99
C LYS A 644 -6.76 22.94 31.86
N GLU A 645 -5.48 22.62 31.74
CA GLU A 645 -4.62 23.11 30.67
C GLU A 645 -4.28 21.96 29.72
N VAL A 646 -4.43 22.22 28.42
CA VAL A 646 -4.11 21.29 27.33
C VAL A 646 -3.27 22.04 26.31
N SER A 647 -2.21 21.42 25.81
CA SER A 647 -1.38 22.01 24.75
C SER A 647 -1.92 21.63 23.38
N THR A 648 -2.01 22.59 22.46
CA THR A 648 -2.30 22.33 21.04
C THR A 648 -1.23 21.45 20.43
N THR A 649 -1.60 20.51 19.58
CA THR A 649 -0.65 19.58 18.92
C THR A 649 -0.39 19.95 17.46
N THR A 650 -1.24 20.80 16.88
CA THR A 650 -1.18 21.17 15.47
C THR A 650 -0.99 22.68 15.29
N ALA A 651 -0.50 23.08 14.12
CA ALA A 651 -0.36 24.47 13.72
C ALA A 651 -1.13 24.69 12.42
N ASN A 652 -1.87 25.80 12.33
CA ASN A 652 -2.66 26.22 11.18
C ASN A 652 -3.67 25.16 10.69
N ALA A 653 -4.23 24.39 11.62
CA ALA A 653 -5.28 23.41 11.38
C ALA A 653 -6.24 23.37 12.57
N TRP A 654 -7.48 22.94 12.33
CA TRP A 654 -8.44 22.66 13.40
C TRP A 654 -8.09 21.34 14.10
N GLU A 655 -8.03 21.38 15.43
CA GLU A 655 -7.96 20.19 16.29
C GLU A 655 -9.04 20.24 17.38
N GLU A 656 -9.44 19.09 17.92
CA GLU A 656 -10.38 19.01 19.04
C GLU A 656 -9.62 18.73 20.33
N LEU A 657 -9.57 19.73 21.22
CA LEU A 657 -8.96 19.59 22.54
C LEU A 657 -9.95 18.97 23.51
N THR A 658 -9.46 18.08 24.38
CA THR A 658 -10.24 17.39 25.41
C THR A 658 -9.71 17.74 26.80
N PHE A 659 -10.59 18.24 27.69
CA PHE A 659 -10.26 18.66 29.05
C PHE A 659 -10.97 17.75 30.06
N ASP A 660 -10.20 17.06 30.88
CA ASP A 660 -10.71 16.11 31.88
C ASP A 660 -11.14 16.83 33.18
N TYR A 661 -12.45 16.90 33.39
CA TYR A 661 -13.11 17.49 34.55
C TYR A 661 -13.63 16.43 35.54
N SER A 662 -13.18 15.18 35.45
CA SER A 662 -13.56 14.11 36.37
C SER A 662 -13.36 14.46 37.85
N GLY A 663 -12.32 15.25 38.15
CA GLY A 663 -12.01 15.73 39.50
C GLY A 663 -12.83 16.92 40.01
N ILE A 664 -13.79 17.45 39.23
CA ILE A 664 -14.55 18.62 39.64
C ILE A 664 -15.48 18.32 40.81
N ASN A 665 -15.52 19.23 41.80
CA ASN A 665 -16.44 19.12 42.93
C ASN A 665 -17.87 19.47 42.50
N THR A 666 -18.74 18.46 42.37
CA THR A 666 -20.14 18.59 41.96
C THR A 666 -21.07 19.19 43.01
N ALA A 667 -20.62 19.31 44.26
CA ALA A 667 -21.38 20.00 45.30
C ALA A 667 -21.29 21.54 45.16
N LYS A 668 -20.47 22.04 44.22
CA LYS A 668 -20.33 23.46 43.91
C LYS A 668 -20.99 23.77 42.57
N SER A 669 -21.43 25.02 42.41
CA SER A 669 -22.02 25.53 41.18
C SER A 669 -21.00 26.35 40.40
N TYR A 670 -20.92 26.13 39.09
CA TYR A 670 -20.05 26.85 38.17
C TYR A 670 -20.90 27.35 37.01
N GLN A 671 -20.70 28.60 36.59
CA GLN A 671 -21.54 29.27 35.60
C GLN A 671 -20.76 30.15 34.63
N LYS A 672 -19.47 30.37 34.89
CA LYS A 672 -18.56 31.07 34.00
C LYS A 672 -17.64 30.10 33.30
N ILE A 673 -17.36 30.34 32.03
CA ILE A 673 -16.28 29.70 31.28
C ILE A 673 -15.21 30.75 31.04
N VAL A 674 -14.02 30.50 31.55
CA VAL A 674 -12.83 31.35 31.45
C VAL A 674 -11.83 30.66 30.52
N LEU A 675 -11.31 31.40 29.55
CA LEU A 675 -10.40 30.91 28.53
C LEU A 675 -9.13 31.74 28.51
N ILE A 676 -7.99 31.06 28.62
CA ILE A 676 -6.67 31.65 28.49
C ILE A 676 -5.90 30.87 27.43
N PHE A 677 -5.56 31.54 26.34
CA PHE A 677 -4.70 30.97 25.29
C PHE A 677 -3.25 31.34 25.52
N ASP A 678 -2.36 30.41 25.24
CA ASP A 678 -0.92 30.48 25.50
C ASP A 678 -0.58 30.92 26.93
N ASN A 679 -1.19 30.24 27.90
CA ASN A 679 -1.03 30.53 29.32
C ASN A 679 0.46 30.44 29.74
N GLY A 680 0.94 31.48 30.44
CA GLY A 680 2.34 31.62 30.83
C GLY A 680 3.19 32.46 29.87
N THR A 681 2.65 32.83 28.70
CA THR A 681 3.35 33.63 27.69
C THR A 681 2.69 35.00 27.53
N LYS A 682 3.46 36.09 27.37
CA LYS A 682 2.89 37.40 27.01
C LYS A 682 2.59 37.45 25.52
N GLY A 683 1.42 37.96 25.14
CA GLY A 683 1.07 38.19 23.75
C GLY A 683 1.58 39.51 23.22
N ASP A 684 1.49 39.70 21.90
CA ASP A 684 1.82 40.95 21.21
C ASP A 684 0.70 41.43 20.28
N GLY A 685 -0.41 40.69 20.19
CA GLY A 685 -1.55 40.98 19.32
C GLY A 685 -1.34 40.64 17.84
N SER A 686 -0.22 40.03 17.47
CA SER A 686 0.04 39.59 16.10
C SER A 686 -0.82 38.38 15.70
N ALA A 687 -0.78 38.04 14.41
CA ALA A 687 -1.40 36.81 13.91
C ALA A 687 -0.88 35.55 14.62
N ASN A 688 0.37 35.57 15.12
CA ASN A 688 0.90 34.47 15.90
C ASN A 688 0.22 34.38 17.28
N TYR A 689 -0.31 35.46 17.85
CA TYR A 689 -1.06 35.44 19.12
C TYR A 689 -2.58 35.55 18.92
N THR A 690 -3.05 35.11 17.75
CA THR A 690 -4.46 35.04 17.38
C THR A 690 -4.89 33.58 17.21
N PHE A 691 -5.89 33.14 17.97
CA PHE A 691 -6.40 31.78 17.98
C PHE A 691 -7.89 31.79 17.66
N LEU A 692 -8.40 30.74 17.01
CA LEU A 692 -9.83 30.53 16.86
C LEU A 692 -10.28 29.35 17.71
N LEU A 693 -11.51 29.42 18.19
CA LEU A 693 -12.16 28.33 18.91
C LEU A 693 -13.63 28.23 18.55
N ASP A 694 -14.16 27.03 18.69
CA ASP A 694 -15.55 26.73 18.38
C ASP A 694 -16.03 25.48 19.11
N ASP A 695 -17.34 25.25 19.08
CA ASP A 695 -18.01 24.04 19.59
C ASP A 695 -17.54 23.64 21.00
N ILE A 696 -17.63 24.57 21.97
CA ILE A 696 -17.35 24.22 23.37
C ILE A 696 -18.50 23.36 23.87
N THR A 697 -18.25 22.07 24.13
CA THR A 697 -19.28 21.13 24.59
C THR A 697 -18.88 20.46 25.90
N LEU A 698 -19.88 20.17 26.74
CA LEU A 698 -19.74 19.27 27.88
C LEU A 698 -20.27 17.89 27.50
N ASN A 699 -19.43 16.87 27.70
CA ASN A 699 -19.65 15.49 27.28
C ASN A 699 -19.61 14.49 28.44
#